data_AF-A0A257PEB6-F1
#
_entry.id   AF-A0A257PEB6-F1
#
_cell.length_a   1.000
_cell.length_b   1.000
_cell.length_c   1.000
_cell.angle_alpha   90.00
_cell.angle_beta   90.00
_cell.angle_gamma   90.00
#
_symmetry.space_group_name_H-M   'P 1'
#
loop_
_entity.id
_entity.type
_entity.pdbx_description
1 polymer ?
#
loop_
_entity_poly.entity_id
_entity_poly.type
_entity_poly.pdbx_seq_one_letter_code
_entity_poly.pdbx_strand_id
1 'polypeptide(L)'
;ASNQRALIAALPSGGTVPVGSFTGPYPSAIHGLSGWWDAGLLGGLRDANGLPVVATGAVVGSINDKSGNQRSLLPYHIGADTTPVATIAAPRVNGYLGAVGAPNPTIATYGPTLDTDWGLSHSGFELGAGQGWTRYLVWTRPNLRQSTYYVNGLPIPLLYCTASNSTILQVDSAGNHLTLFPGTVSQTILSASITRRHTHAIIMRNTPNFGVDVWLDGVQVASSVTNPLGASANGQVLLLHDGSAQGSAQCWFHEAANWEYALSSSDIANLIACQARWILGPRKGVTLLLMGQSNAAWFAVSGGALALAQGVAWYCGAASYAISESLSGTYSSPDRYTVIFGHPISNSSPPIFPTGAAHGTFITNPGDGSDPSTWNSGPDFAAVTAFLTGPSAIVPAMDDADIGFIVWPWSEQDSTMPYASKALYKASVLRLLSLTRNLLGRSAAALPLLVWNAIPYETNDGVQMVRESINDLAGDAANNIAVFTAQTADSNPLNSIYNPATGIFTGGDPQHRDQPDLLRYGRIGAHVAGGVAVAQGLSDSIMPADLPSTGLPRKGGPQISHVYRASNTSLVLTIRHDSGDDLLVPLRAVSGAGFAVMDGGTVASPGIIITAIAATRLDATHIAITLASAISNPSANVLFFYPYGSTQIGRGNAVTDNASMILPPSNWDIGHDLGSAWSMDMPLQATSYPIVLSDTLL
;
A
#
# COMPACT_ATOMS: atom_id res chain seq x y z
N ALA A 1 5.86 -17.51 -24.62
CA ALA A 1 6.58 -18.48 -23.77
C ALA A 1 6.15 -18.22 -22.33
N SER A 2 5.74 -19.24 -21.60
CA SER A 2 5.33 -19.13 -20.19
C SER A 2 6.58 -18.82 -19.35
N ASN A 3 6.73 -17.54 -18.98
CA ASN A 3 7.80 -17.06 -18.10
C ASN A 3 7.63 -17.72 -16.72
N GLN A 4 8.36 -18.80 -16.46
CA GLN A 4 8.62 -19.26 -15.10
C GLN A 4 9.49 -18.19 -14.43
N ARG A 5 8.90 -17.49 -13.45
CA ARG A 5 9.46 -16.31 -12.80
C ARG A 5 10.32 -16.76 -11.62
N ALA A 6 11.46 -16.12 -11.43
CA ALA A 6 12.39 -16.47 -10.38
C ALA A 6 12.05 -15.78 -9.05
N LEU A 7 11.82 -16.59 -8.03
CA LEU A 7 11.80 -16.18 -6.63
C LEU A 7 13.24 -15.98 -6.16
N ILE A 8 13.79 -14.77 -6.23
CA ILE A 8 15.10 -14.50 -5.62
C ILE A 8 14.86 -14.19 -4.15
N ALA A 9 15.17 -15.13 -3.26
CA ALA A 9 15.25 -14.81 -1.86
C ALA A 9 16.52 -14.04 -1.54
N ALA A 10 16.46 -13.23 -0.49
CA ALA A 10 17.67 -12.84 0.22
C ALA A 10 18.37 -14.14 0.65
N LEU A 11 19.60 -14.36 0.19
CA LEU A 11 20.46 -15.40 0.74
C LEU A 11 20.70 -15.04 2.21
N PRO A 12 20.17 -15.80 3.20
CA PRO A 12 20.65 -15.66 4.56
C PRO A 12 22.14 -16.04 4.54
N SER A 13 22.97 -15.41 5.36
CA SER A 13 24.33 -15.90 5.58
C SER A 13 24.26 -17.34 6.11
N GLY A 14 24.44 -18.33 5.23
CA GLY A 14 24.38 -19.76 5.54
C GLY A 14 23.02 -20.47 5.34
N GLY A 15 22.01 -19.83 4.72
CA GLY A 15 20.72 -20.47 4.43
C GLY A 15 20.68 -21.18 3.06
N THR A 16 19.91 -22.27 2.96
CA THR A 16 19.62 -22.92 1.68
C THR A 16 18.79 -22.02 0.78
N VAL A 17 19.17 -21.94 -0.49
CA VAL A 17 18.43 -21.23 -1.55
C VAL A 17 16.99 -21.76 -1.59
N PRO A 18 15.95 -20.92 -1.43
CA PRO A 18 14.58 -21.40 -1.45
C PRO A 18 14.17 -21.89 -2.84
N VAL A 19 13.22 -22.83 -2.82
CA VAL A 19 12.63 -23.45 -4.01
C VAL A 19 12.04 -22.35 -4.91
N GLY A 20 12.50 -22.27 -6.18
CA GLY A 20 12.08 -21.25 -7.15
C GLY A 20 13.12 -20.15 -7.46
N SER A 21 14.34 -20.26 -6.93
CA SER A 21 15.46 -19.35 -7.22
C SER A 21 15.74 -19.15 -8.71
N PHE A 22 16.20 -17.95 -9.06
CA PHE A 22 16.68 -17.66 -10.41
C PHE A 22 17.79 -18.63 -10.81
N THR A 23 17.55 -19.41 -11.86
CA THR A 23 18.47 -20.41 -12.42
C THR A 23 19.21 -19.91 -13.66
N GLY A 24 19.00 -18.66 -14.07
CA GLY A 24 19.64 -18.07 -15.23
C GLY A 24 21.04 -17.49 -14.95
N PRO A 25 21.69 -16.92 -15.98
CA PRO A 25 23.01 -16.32 -15.83
C PRO A 25 22.95 -14.97 -15.11
N TYR A 26 24.05 -14.63 -14.44
CA TYR A 26 24.31 -13.31 -13.87
C TYR A 26 25.34 -12.56 -14.72
N PRO A 27 25.42 -11.21 -14.66
CA PRO A 27 26.44 -10.45 -15.38
C PRO A 27 27.88 -10.94 -15.11
N SER A 28 28.14 -11.47 -13.92
CA SER A 28 29.44 -12.09 -13.55
C SER A 28 29.81 -13.34 -14.35
N ALA A 29 28.87 -13.95 -15.08
CA ALA A 29 29.15 -15.09 -15.96
C ALA A 29 29.80 -14.66 -17.28
N ILE A 30 29.75 -13.37 -17.62
CA ILE A 30 30.37 -12.81 -18.82
C ILE A 30 31.78 -12.35 -18.45
N HIS A 31 32.78 -12.80 -19.20
CA HIS A 31 34.18 -12.46 -18.97
C HIS A 31 34.40 -10.93 -18.96
N GLY A 32 35.48 -10.46 -18.33
CA GLY A 32 35.95 -9.07 -18.45
C GLY A 32 35.00 -7.98 -17.91
N LEU A 33 34.08 -8.35 -17.02
CA LEU A 33 33.21 -7.43 -16.30
C LEU A 33 34.04 -6.38 -15.53
N SER A 34 33.84 -5.10 -15.85
CA SER A 34 34.58 -3.97 -15.25
C SER A 34 33.87 -3.32 -14.05
N GLY A 35 32.59 -3.65 -13.84
CA GLY A 35 31.79 -3.20 -12.71
C GLY A 35 30.41 -3.83 -12.73
N TRP A 36 29.86 -4.21 -11.57
CA TRP A 36 28.49 -4.70 -11.45
C TRP A 36 27.86 -4.28 -10.12
N TRP A 37 26.74 -3.58 -10.19
CA TRP A 37 26.00 -3.08 -9.04
C TRP A 37 24.57 -3.57 -9.13
N ASP A 38 24.09 -4.19 -8.06
CA ASP A 38 22.77 -4.80 -8.02
C ASP A 38 22.12 -4.49 -6.67
N ALA A 39 21.11 -3.62 -6.73
CA ALA A 39 20.28 -3.15 -5.64
C ALA A 39 19.00 -3.99 -5.48
N GLY A 40 18.86 -5.09 -6.21
CA GLY A 40 17.72 -6.00 -6.08
C GLY A 40 17.67 -6.69 -4.72
N LEU A 41 18.80 -6.78 -4.02
CA LEU A 41 18.94 -7.36 -2.69
C LEU A 41 19.80 -6.47 -1.78
N LEU A 42 19.48 -6.45 -0.49
CA LEU A 42 20.18 -5.63 0.50
C LEU A 42 21.69 -5.90 0.60
N GLY A 43 22.13 -7.13 0.32
CA GLY A 43 23.56 -7.48 0.32
C GLY A 43 24.41 -6.73 -0.73
N GLY A 44 23.78 -6.09 -1.71
CA GLY A 44 24.46 -5.19 -2.66
C GLY A 44 24.64 -3.76 -2.15
N LEU A 45 24.08 -3.41 -0.99
CA LEU A 45 24.01 -2.04 -0.48
C LEU A 45 24.89 -1.86 0.76
N ARG A 46 25.49 -0.68 0.89
CA ARG A 46 26.27 -0.27 2.07
C ARG A 46 25.72 1.01 2.67
N ASP A 47 25.79 1.12 3.99
CA ASP A 47 25.45 2.36 4.70
C ASP A 47 26.55 3.43 4.52
N ALA A 48 26.38 4.60 5.15
CA ALA A 48 27.35 5.68 5.11
C ALA A 48 28.72 5.33 5.74
N ASN A 49 28.79 4.27 6.54
CA ASN A 49 30.02 3.78 7.18
C ASN A 49 30.66 2.61 6.41
N GLY A 50 30.07 2.19 5.27
CA GLY A 50 30.54 1.05 4.49
C GLY A 50 30.10 -0.33 5.03
N LEU A 51 29.21 -0.38 6.01
CA LEU A 51 28.66 -1.63 6.54
C LEU A 51 27.51 -2.15 5.65
N PRO A 52 27.27 -3.46 5.57
CA PRO A 52 26.12 -3.99 4.84
C PRO A 52 24.82 -3.38 5.35
N VAL A 53 23.94 -2.97 4.43
CA VAL A 53 22.57 -2.64 4.81
C VAL A 53 21.84 -3.92 5.19
N VAL A 54 21.22 -3.93 6.36
CA VAL A 54 20.51 -5.08 6.91
C VAL A 54 19.00 -4.91 6.94
N ALA A 55 18.50 -3.74 6.51
CA ALA A 55 17.08 -3.47 6.38
C ALA A 55 16.79 -2.51 5.23
N THR A 56 15.70 -2.79 4.54
CA THR A 56 14.92 -1.87 3.71
C THR A 56 14.47 -0.64 4.50
N GLY A 57 14.30 0.49 3.83
CA GLY A 57 14.11 1.80 4.46
C GLY A 57 15.38 2.41 5.07
N ALA A 58 16.45 1.64 5.25
CA ALA A 58 17.71 2.17 5.78
C ALA A 58 18.45 3.05 4.76
N VAL A 59 19.22 4.00 5.28
CA VAL A 59 20.04 4.91 4.49
C VAL A 59 21.17 4.15 3.79
N VAL A 60 21.29 4.35 2.49
CA VAL A 60 22.31 3.77 1.62
C VAL A 60 23.36 4.84 1.35
N GLY A 61 24.61 4.56 1.73
CA GLY A 61 25.78 5.37 1.40
C GLY A 61 26.46 4.97 0.10
N SER A 62 26.33 3.71 -0.32
CA SER A 62 26.83 3.24 -1.62
C SER A 62 26.23 1.92 -2.07
N ILE A 63 26.37 1.61 -3.35
CA ILE A 63 26.07 0.30 -3.93
C ILE A 63 27.40 -0.38 -4.22
N ASN A 64 27.60 -1.56 -3.63
CA ASN A 64 28.86 -2.29 -3.71
C ASN A 64 29.07 -2.88 -5.10
N ASP A 65 30.33 -2.86 -5.56
CA ASP A 65 30.73 -3.50 -6.80
C ASP A 65 30.92 -5.02 -6.60
N LYS A 66 30.06 -5.80 -7.23
CA LYS A 66 30.07 -7.27 -7.22
C LYS A 66 31.04 -7.87 -8.25
N SER A 67 31.67 -7.06 -9.11
CA SER A 67 32.66 -7.54 -10.08
C SER A 67 34.04 -7.84 -9.47
N GLY A 68 34.31 -7.33 -8.26
CA GLY A 68 35.61 -7.45 -7.59
C GLY A 68 36.60 -6.31 -7.90
N ASN A 69 36.21 -5.34 -8.73
CA ASN A 69 37.05 -4.20 -9.10
C ASN A 69 37.00 -3.03 -8.09
N GLN A 70 36.21 -3.16 -7.02
CA GLN A 70 36.08 -2.20 -5.91
C GLN A 70 35.60 -0.80 -6.35
N ARG A 71 34.75 -0.73 -7.37
CA ARG A 71 34.23 0.54 -7.90
C ARG A 71 32.81 0.82 -7.42
N SER A 72 32.59 1.28 -6.19
CA SER A 72 31.21 1.49 -5.70
C SER A 72 30.46 2.59 -6.47
N LEU A 73 29.14 2.44 -6.66
CA LEU A 73 28.28 3.57 -7.05
C LEU A 73 27.91 4.37 -5.82
N LEU A 74 28.00 5.69 -5.92
CA LEU A 74 27.72 6.61 -4.82
C LEU A 74 26.46 7.42 -5.13
N PRO A 75 25.55 7.61 -4.16
CA PRO A 75 24.50 8.61 -4.28
C PRO A 75 25.07 9.96 -4.68
N TYR A 76 24.42 10.62 -5.62
CA TYR A 76 24.78 11.94 -6.10
C TYR A 76 23.64 12.91 -5.81
N HIS A 77 24.00 14.05 -5.26
CA HIS A 77 23.15 15.24 -5.16
C HIS A 77 23.96 16.44 -5.62
N ILE A 78 23.30 17.42 -6.21
CA ILE A 78 23.98 18.65 -6.61
C ILE A 78 24.45 19.42 -5.38
N GLY A 79 25.59 20.11 -5.47
CA GLY A 79 26.15 20.84 -4.33
C GLY A 79 25.31 22.04 -3.85
N ALA A 80 24.31 22.46 -4.62
CA ALA A 80 23.38 23.52 -4.21
C ALA A 80 22.27 23.02 -3.27
N ASP A 81 22.00 21.71 -3.26
CA ASP A 81 21.11 21.09 -2.29
C ASP A 81 21.87 20.87 -0.98
N THR A 82 21.50 21.64 0.04
CA THR A 82 22.15 21.60 1.36
C THR A 82 21.45 20.64 2.33
N THR A 83 20.29 20.09 1.94
CA THR A 83 19.50 19.16 2.76
C THR A 83 18.94 18.03 1.88
N PRO A 84 19.81 17.25 1.21
CA PRO A 84 19.35 16.21 0.30
C PRO A 84 18.54 15.14 1.02
N VAL A 85 17.51 14.66 0.33
CA VAL A 85 16.72 13.52 0.82
C VAL A 85 17.62 12.30 0.87
N ALA A 86 17.58 11.57 1.99
CA ALA A 86 18.40 10.38 2.14
C ALA A 86 18.09 9.34 1.05
N THR A 87 19.14 8.79 0.45
CA THR A 87 19.01 7.61 -0.40
C THR A 87 18.73 6.41 0.49
N ILE A 88 17.70 5.62 0.16
CA ILE A 88 17.30 4.46 0.95
C ILE A 88 17.23 3.19 0.09
N ALA A 89 17.38 2.06 0.76
CA ALA A 89 17.00 0.77 0.20
C ALA A 89 15.47 0.70 0.11
N ALA A 90 14.90 0.66 -1.08
CA ALA A 90 13.48 0.51 -1.27
C ALA A 90 13.07 -0.96 -1.06
N PRO A 91 11.88 -1.22 -0.49
CA PRO A 91 11.31 -2.56 -0.44
C PRO A 91 11.00 -3.08 -1.85
N ARG A 92 10.40 -4.26 -1.96
CA ARG A 92 10.16 -4.92 -3.26
C ARG A 92 9.41 -4.00 -4.22
N VAL A 93 10.06 -3.67 -5.33
CA VAL A 93 9.44 -2.98 -6.46
C VAL A 93 9.05 -4.00 -7.53
N ASN A 94 9.64 -5.21 -7.50
CA ASN A 94 9.47 -6.27 -8.50
C ASN A 94 9.10 -7.62 -7.84
N GLY A 95 8.15 -7.59 -6.89
CA GLY A 95 7.57 -8.78 -6.24
C GLY A 95 8.46 -9.44 -5.19
N TYR A 96 9.76 -9.53 -5.48
CA TYR A 96 10.76 -10.11 -4.60
C TYR A 96 12.08 -9.33 -4.58
N LEU A 97 12.32 -8.52 -5.60
CA LEU A 97 13.53 -7.67 -5.68
C LEU A 97 13.22 -6.23 -5.30
N GLY A 98 14.12 -5.66 -4.50
CA GLY A 98 14.12 -4.27 -4.08
C GLY A 98 14.76 -3.33 -5.10
N ALA A 99 15.00 -2.10 -4.63
CA ALA A 99 15.66 -1.06 -5.39
C ALA A 99 16.40 -0.08 -4.46
N VAL A 100 16.96 0.98 -5.04
CA VAL A 100 17.48 2.12 -4.30
C VAL A 100 17.04 3.43 -4.94
N GLY A 101 16.78 4.44 -4.12
CA GLY A 101 16.36 5.78 -4.53
C GLY A 101 16.17 6.69 -3.32
N ALA A 102 15.85 7.96 -3.54
CA ALA A 102 15.63 8.94 -2.49
C ALA A 102 14.15 9.41 -2.49
N PRO A 103 13.24 8.76 -1.75
CA PRO A 103 11.85 9.15 -1.77
C PRO A 103 11.61 10.45 -1.00
N ASN A 104 11.09 11.46 -1.68
CA ASN A 104 10.70 12.75 -1.13
C ASN A 104 9.37 12.62 -0.34
N PRO A 105 9.39 12.79 0.99
CA PRO A 105 8.21 12.62 1.84
C PRO A 105 7.23 13.78 1.77
N THR A 106 7.58 14.91 1.14
CA THR A 106 6.72 16.10 1.08
C THR A 106 5.49 15.93 0.18
N ILE A 107 5.52 14.96 -0.74
CA ILE A 107 4.39 14.63 -1.62
C ILE A 107 3.72 13.37 -1.07
N ALA A 108 2.80 13.58 -0.12
CA ALA A 108 2.17 12.49 0.62
C ALA A 108 1.15 11.70 -0.20
N THR A 109 0.48 12.29 -1.18
CA THR A 109 -0.67 11.66 -1.85
C THR A 109 -0.27 10.66 -2.96
N TYR A 110 0.93 10.82 -3.53
CA TYR A 110 1.44 10.02 -4.65
C TYR A 110 2.80 9.41 -4.29
N GLY A 111 2.80 8.15 -3.88
CA GLY A 111 3.99 7.41 -3.48
C GLY A 111 4.47 6.38 -4.51
N PRO A 112 5.75 5.99 -4.48
CA PRO A 112 6.84 6.74 -3.88
C PRO A 112 7.22 7.92 -4.77
N THR A 113 7.18 9.15 -4.24
CA THR A 113 7.78 10.30 -4.92
C THR A 113 9.27 10.37 -4.74
N LEU A 114 10.06 10.51 -5.81
CA LEU A 114 11.52 10.54 -5.74
C LEU A 114 12.06 11.96 -5.84
N ASP A 115 13.14 12.22 -5.13
CA ASP A 115 13.88 13.48 -5.13
C ASP A 115 14.35 13.85 -6.54
N THR A 116 14.14 15.11 -6.93
CA THR A 116 14.49 15.62 -8.26
C THR A 116 15.98 15.88 -8.46
N ASP A 117 16.73 15.89 -7.36
CA ASP A 117 18.15 16.24 -7.33
C ASP A 117 19.04 15.00 -7.12
N TRP A 118 18.40 13.83 -7.00
CA TRP A 118 19.05 12.56 -6.69
C TRP A 118 19.50 11.81 -7.95
N GLY A 119 20.66 11.17 -7.88
CA GLY A 119 21.08 10.14 -8.82
C GLY A 119 22.17 9.24 -8.24
N LEU A 120 22.88 8.54 -9.12
CA LEU A 120 24.06 7.76 -8.76
C LEU A 120 25.26 8.23 -9.58
N SER A 121 26.43 8.27 -8.97
CA SER A 121 27.68 8.61 -9.64
C SER A 121 28.65 7.44 -9.66
N HIS A 122 29.36 7.34 -10.78
CA HIS A 122 30.53 6.49 -10.95
C HIS A 122 31.71 7.35 -11.41
N SER A 123 32.92 7.13 -10.88
CA SER A 123 34.06 8.03 -11.11
C SER A 123 34.73 7.93 -12.47
N GLY A 124 34.54 6.83 -13.22
CA GLY A 124 35.19 6.67 -14.53
C GLY A 124 34.64 5.52 -15.38
N PHE A 125 33.94 5.84 -16.47
CA PHE A 125 33.66 4.91 -17.57
C PHE A 125 34.19 5.47 -18.88
N GLU A 126 34.72 4.63 -19.74
CA GLU A 126 34.98 5.04 -21.13
C GLU A 126 33.66 5.07 -21.91
N LEU A 127 33.35 6.19 -22.55
CA LEU A 127 32.15 6.33 -23.40
C LEU A 127 32.50 6.81 -24.81
N GLY A 128 33.78 7.11 -25.07
CA GLY A 128 34.27 7.66 -26.33
C GLY A 128 34.08 6.71 -27.51
N ALA A 129 34.09 7.28 -28.71
CA ALA A 129 33.87 6.56 -29.95
C ALA A 129 35.04 5.65 -30.36
N GLY A 130 36.26 5.92 -29.84
CA GLY A 130 37.49 5.24 -30.24
C GLY A 130 37.79 3.93 -29.51
N GLN A 131 37.00 3.59 -28.48
CA GLN A 131 37.18 2.37 -27.68
C GLN A 131 35.89 1.55 -27.65
N GLY A 132 36.05 0.22 -27.59
CA GLY A 132 34.90 -0.66 -27.40
C GLY A 132 34.40 -0.54 -25.97
N TRP A 133 33.08 -0.53 -25.78
CA TRP A 133 32.48 -0.59 -24.45
C TRP A 133 31.08 -1.15 -24.50
N THR A 134 30.63 -1.72 -23.38
CA THR A 134 29.25 -2.17 -23.19
C THR A 134 28.72 -1.69 -21.84
N ARG A 135 27.51 -1.12 -21.84
CA ARG A 135 26.82 -0.59 -20.66
C ARG A 135 25.45 -1.25 -20.53
N TYR A 136 25.11 -1.66 -19.31
CA TYR A 136 23.82 -2.25 -18.96
C TYR A 136 23.21 -1.51 -17.78
N LEU A 137 21.92 -1.20 -17.86
CA LEU A 137 21.17 -0.51 -16.81
C LEU A 137 19.75 -1.08 -16.72
N VAL A 138 19.29 -1.32 -15.50
CA VAL A 138 17.91 -1.68 -15.15
C VAL A 138 17.36 -0.66 -14.18
N TRP A 139 16.19 -0.13 -14.50
CA TRP A 139 15.50 0.87 -13.69
C TRP A 139 13.99 0.68 -13.78
N THR A 140 13.28 1.07 -12.72
CA THR A 140 11.83 1.19 -12.73
C THR A 140 11.45 2.65 -12.60
N ARG A 141 10.58 3.10 -13.48
CA ARG A 141 10.02 4.44 -13.46
C ARG A 141 8.64 4.40 -12.81
N PRO A 142 8.49 4.72 -11.50
CA PRO A 142 7.22 4.59 -10.80
C PRO A 142 6.16 5.58 -11.31
N ASN A 143 6.54 6.79 -11.70
CA ASN A 143 5.68 7.77 -12.38
C ASN A 143 6.52 8.57 -13.39
N LEU A 144 5.91 9.12 -14.45
CA LEU A 144 6.65 9.75 -15.57
C LEU A 144 7.42 11.02 -15.12
N ARG A 145 6.95 11.67 -14.08
CA ARG A 145 7.60 12.66 -13.20
C ARG A 145 6.58 12.89 -12.10
N GLN A 146 6.96 12.97 -10.84
CA GLN A 146 6.03 13.47 -9.83
C GLN A 146 6.08 14.97 -9.87
N SER A 147 4.92 15.61 -10.08
CA SER A 147 4.77 17.04 -10.08
C SER A 147 5.45 17.65 -8.86
N THR A 148 6.67 18.17 -9.01
CA THR A 148 7.14 19.24 -8.14
C THR A 148 6.42 20.51 -8.60
N TYR A 149 6.23 21.44 -7.67
CA TYR A 149 5.35 22.63 -7.76
C TYR A 149 5.39 23.49 -9.04
N TYR A 150 6.31 23.26 -9.99
CA TYR A 150 6.58 24.25 -11.05
C TYR A 150 6.59 23.77 -12.51
N VAL A 151 7.04 22.57 -12.91
CA VAL A 151 7.03 22.22 -14.35
C VAL A 151 7.09 20.71 -14.59
N ASN A 152 6.13 20.17 -15.35
CA ASN A 152 6.27 18.89 -16.04
C ASN A 152 6.57 19.16 -17.52
N GLY A 153 7.70 18.70 -18.07
CA GLY A 153 8.02 18.94 -19.48
C GLY A 153 9.50 18.88 -19.88
N LEU A 154 10.45 18.84 -18.93
CA LEU A 154 11.87 18.74 -19.26
C LEU A 154 12.33 17.29 -19.51
N PRO A 155 13.23 17.08 -20.49
CA PRO A 155 14.11 15.92 -20.61
C PRO A 155 14.59 15.29 -19.30
N ILE A 156 14.59 13.96 -19.23
CA ILE A 156 15.10 13.18 -18.10
C ILE A 156 16.36 12.40 -18.52
N PRO A 157 17.55 12.73 -18.02
CA PRO A 157 18.78 11.99 -18.29
C PRO A 157 18.80 10.66 -17.51
N LEU A 158 19.07 9.56 -18.20
CA LEU A 158 19.36 8.26 -17.58
C LEU A 158 20.86 7.99 -17.48
N LEU A 159 21.64 8.56 -18.38
CA LEU A 159 23.09 8.43 -18.41
C LEU A 159 23.70 9.74 -18.93
N TYR A 160 24.56 10.36 -18.14
CA TYR A 160 25.23 11.62 -18.46
C TYR A 160 26.74 11.51 -18.20
N CYS A 161 27.54 11.96 -19.16
CA CYS A 161 29.00 12.01 -19.05
C CYS A 161 29.45 13.43 -18.73
N THR A 162 30.04 13.64 -17.55
CA THR A 162 30.48 14.97 -17.11
C THR A 162 31.69 15.45 -17.90
N ALA A 163 32.61 14.54 -18.28
CA ALA A 163 33.83 14.90 -19.00
C ALA A 163 33.56 15.48 -20.40
N SER A 164 32.52 14.99 -21.08
CA SER A 164 32.11 15.51 -22.39
C SER A 164 30.94 16.48 -22.32
N ASN A 165 30.40 16.75 -21.12
CA ASN A 165 29.16 17.50 -20.91
C ASN A 165 28.05 17.05 -21.87
N SER A 166 27.78 15.74 -21.91
CA SER A 166 26.84 15.15 -22.87
C SER A 166 25.90 14.16 -22.21
N THR A 167 24.60 14.32 -22.48
CA THR A 167 23.59 13.29 -22.18
C THR A 167 23.71 12.18 -23.20
N ILE A 168 23.88 10.95 -22.72
CA ILE A 168 24.05 9.76 -23.55
C ILE A 168 22.69 9.11 -23.80
N LEU A 169 21.90 8.99 -22.74
CA LEU A 169 20.59 8.37 -22.78
C LEU A 169 19.61 9.24 -22.00
N GLN A 170 18.45 9.49 -22.59
CA GLN A 170 17.42 10.36 -22.02
C GLN A 170 16.03 9.77 -22.28
N VAL A 171 15.10 10.06 -21.38
CA VAL A 171 13.68 9.87 -21.61
C VAL A 171 13.00 11.23 -21.69
N ASP A 172 12.27 11.49 -22.77
CA ASP A 172 11.51 12.74 -22.92
C ASP A 172 10.25 12.68 -22.05
N SER A 173 10.06 13.67 -21.19
CA SER A 173 8.89 13.70 -20.29
C SER A 173 7.58 14.04 -21.01
N ALA A 174 7.64 14.73 -22.16
CA ALA A 174 6.48 15.09 -22.97
C ALA A 174 6.25 14.15 -24.16
N GLY A 175 7.28 13.45 -24.62
CA GLY A 175 7.27 12.66 -25.86
C GLY A 175 7.07 11.16 -25.69
N ASN A 176 7.14 10.62 -24.46
CA ASN A 176 7.24 9.16 -24.23
C ASN A 176 8.43 8.52 -24.97
N HIS A 177 9.45 9.30 -25.33
CA HIS A 177 10.57 8.83 -26.13
C HIS A 177 11.74 8.41 -25.24
N LEU A 178 12.38 7.28 -25.56
CA LEU A 178 13.75 6.99 -25.13
C LEU A 178 14.69 7.43 -26.25
N THR A 179 15.63 8.31 -25.95
CA THR A 179 16.49 8.94 -26.95
C THR A 179 17.96 8.70 -26.61
N LEU A 180 18.72 8.22 -27.59
CA LEU A 180 20.17 8.09 -27.55
C LEU A 180 20.81 9.37 -28.12
N PHE A 181 21.83 9.89 -27.45
CA PHE A 181 22.57 11.11 -27.77
C PHE A 181 21.67 12.33 -28.10
N PRO A 182 20.71 12.68 -27.21
CA PRO A 182 19.82 13.83 -27.43
C PRO A 182 20.58 15.13 -27.68
N GLY A 183 20.06 15.96 -28.58
CA GLY A 183 20.65 17.26 -28.92
C GLY A 183 21.90 17.20 -29.80
N THR A 184 22.32 16.00 -30.24
CA THR A 184 23.45 15.81 -31.17
C THR A 184 22.98 15.48 -32.58
N VAL A 185 23.88 15.56 -33.56
CA VAL A 185 23.61 15.10 -34.94
C VAL A 185 23.33 13.60 -35.05
N SER A 186 23.68 12.83 -34.01
CA SER A 186 23.49 11.38 -33.94
C SER A 186 22.27 10.99 -33.09
N GLN A 187 21.44 11.97 -32.71
CA GLN A 187 20.23 11.73 -31.94
C GLN A 187 19.36 10.64 -32.59
N THR A 188 19.03 9.61 -31.82
CA THR A 188 18.21 8.48 -32.28
C THR A 188 17.11 8.19 -31.27
N ILE A 189 15.85 8.19 -31.72
CA ILE A 189 14.71 7.74 -30.90
C ILE A 189 14.72 6.21 -30.89
N LEU A 190 15.05 5.63 -29.74
CA LEU A 190 15.11 4.19 -29.51
C LEU A 190 13.73 3.58 -29.27
N SER A 191 12.83 4.33 -28.68
CA SER A 191 11.43 3.97 -28.47
C SER A 191 10.60 5.23 -28.39
N ALA A 192 9.36 5.18 -28.89
CA ALA A 192 8.37 6.25 -28.73
C ALA A 192 7.23 5.90 -27.77
N SER A 193 7.41 4.81 -27.01
CA SER A 193 6.37 4.21 -26.17
C SER A 193 6.84 3.97 -24.73
N ILE A 194 7.79 4.76 -24.23
CA ILE A 194 8.17 4.72 -22.83
C ILE A 194 7.03 5.28 -22.00
N THR A 195 6.30 4.40 -21.33
CA THR A 195 5.21 4.77 -20.44
C THR A 195 5.71 4.99 -19.01
N ARG A 196 4.85 5.60 -18.19
CA ARG A 196 4.99 5.55 -16.73
C ARG A 196 4.79 4.11 -16.23
N ARG A 197 5.25 3.83 -15.01
CA ARG A 197 5.16 2.52 -14.35
C ARG A 197 5.73 1.45 -15.24
N HIS A 198 7.02 1.56 -15.48
CA HIS A 198 7.69 0.68 -16.41
C HIS A 198 9.05 0.30 -15.87
N THR A 199 9.35 -1.00 -15.91
CA THR A 199 10.69 -1.50 -15.64
C THR A 199 11.36 -1.80 -16.96
N HIS A 200 12.53 -1.23 -17.17
CA HIS A 200 13.29 -1.38 -18.39
C HIS A 200 14.68 -1.92 -18.12
N ALA A 201 15.20 -2.65 -19.11
CA ALA A 201 16.59 -3.02 -19.22
C ALA A 201 17.15 -2.52 -20.54
N ILE A 202 18.24 -1.75 -20.49
CA ILE A 202 18.94 -1.29 -21.70
C ILE A 202 20.36 -1.84 -21.74
N ILE A 203 20.78 -2.28 -22.92
CA ILE A 203 22.17 -2.62 -23.24
C ILE A 203 22.62 -1.67 -24.35
N MET A 204 23.72 -0.97 -24.15
CA MET A 204 24.37 -0.14 -25.17
C MET A 204 25.77 -0.69 -25.41
N ARG A 205 26.10 -0.98 -26.67
CA ARG A 205 27.42 -1.48 -27.07
C ARG A 205 28.02 -0.58 -28.13
N ASN A 206 29.12 0.10 -27.83
CA ASN A 206 29.91 0.80 -28.83
C ASN A 206 30.99 -0.10 -29.39
N THR A 207 31.04 -0.21 -30.72
CA THR A 207 32.12 -0.85 -31.45
C THR A 207 32.90 0.24 -32.22
N PRO A 208 34.22 0.38 -32.00
CA PRO A 208 35.02 1.42 -32.66
C PRO A 208 34.86 1.38 -34.17
N ASN A 209 34.65 2.56 -34.79
CA ASN A 209 34.41 2.74 -36.23
C ASN A 209 33.07 2.22 -36.76
N PHE A 210 32.24 1.56 -35.95
CA PHE A 210 30.90 1.10 -36.35
C PHE A 210 29.78 1.86 -35.64
N GLY A 211 30.00 2.28 -34.39
CA GLY A 211 29.02 3.03 -33.59
C GLY A 211 28.36 2.18 -32.50
N VAL A 212 27.20 2.64 -32.04
CA VAL A 212 26.47 2.09 -30.90
C VAL A 212 25.28 1.25 -31.36
N ASP A 213 25.25 0.01 -30.91
CA ASP A 213 24.09 -0.86 -30.96
C ASP A 213 23.34 -0.79 -29.63
N VAL A 214 22.01 -0.83 -29.68
CA VAL A 214 21.18 -0.72 -28.48
C VAL A 214 20.11 -1.82 -28.46
N TRP A 215 20.02 -2.49 -27.32
CA TRP A 215 18.91 -3.40 -27.00
C TRP A 215 18.09 -2.81 -25.86
N LEU A 216 16.77 -2.76 -26.04
CA LEU A 216 15.80 -2.39 -25.02
C LEU A 216 14.93 -3.63 -24.74
N ASP A 217 14.88 -4.04 -23.48
CA ASP A 217 14.08 -5.18 -23.02
C ASP A 217 14.31 -6.47 -23.83
N GLY A 218 15.58 -6.69 -24.18
CA GLY A 218 16.05 -7.85 -24.96
C GLY A 218 15.90 -7.72 -26.48
N VAL A 219 15.29 -6.65 -26.98
CA VAL A 219 15.08 -6.41 -28.41
C VAL A 219 16.07 -5.36 -28.92
N GLN A 220 16.76 -5.65 -30.03
CA GLN A 220 17.62 -4.65 -30.66
C GLN A 220 16.77 -3.54 -31.29
N VAL A 221 16.90 -2.31 -30.79
CA VAL A 221 16.11 -1.15 -31.22
C VAL A 221 16.92 -0.14 -32.03
N ALA A 222 18.25 -0.22 -31.97
CA ALA A 222 19.14 0.56 -32.82
C ALA A 222 20.41 -0.22 -33.15
N SER A 223 21.02 0.10 -34.29
CA SER A 223 22.25 -0.52 -34.78
C SER A 223 23.13 0.53 -35.42
N SER A 224 24.44 0.46 -35.17
CA SER A 224 25.46 1.31 -35.80
C SER A 224 25.17 2.82 -35.71
N VAL A 225 24.58 3.27 -34.59
CA VAL A 225 24.36 4.71 -34.38
C VAL A 225 25.71 5.37 -34.13
N THR A 226 26.07 6.39 -34.92
CA THR A 226 27.34 7.11 -34.73
C THR A 226 27.46 7.60 -33.29
N ASN A 227 28.57 7.27 -32.62
CA ASN A 227 28.88 7.82 -31.30
C ASN A 227 29.46 9.24 -31.49
N PRO A 228 28.75 10.30 -31.08
CA PRO A 228 29.16 11.68 -31.33
C PRO A 228 30.26 12.16 -30.37
N LEU A 229 30.63 11.35 -29.37
CA LEU A 229 31.69 11.70 -28.42
C LEU A 229 33.08 11.61 -29.06
N GLY A 230 34.05 12.29 -28.44
CA GLY A 230 35.46 12.20 -28.83
C GLY A 230 36.00 10.77 -28.76
N ALA A 231 37.19 10.54 -29.31
CA ALA A 231 37.83 9.22 -29.36
C ALA A 231 37.98 8.58 -27.96
N SER A 232 38.18 9.40 -26.93
CA SER A 232 38.03 9.01 -25.53
C SER A 232 37.13 10.04 -24.84
N ALA A 233 36.24 9.55 -24.00
CA ALA A 233 35.37 10.32 -23.13
C ALA A 233 35.27 9.58 -21.79
N ASN A 234 36.39 9.52 -21.07
CA ASN A 234 36.46 8.93 -19.75
C ASN A 234 36.28 10.01 -18.68
N GLY A 235 35.28 9.84 -17.82
CA GLY A 235 35.04 10.73 -16.70
C GLY A 235 33.95 10.22 -15.79
N GLN A 236 33.58 11.08 -14.82
CA GLN A 236 32.47 10.78 -13.95
C GLN A 236 31.19 10.61 -14.79
N VAL A 237 30.46 9.55 -14.51
CA VAL A 237 29.18 9.26 -15.14
C VAL A 237 28.10 9.37 -14.09
N LEU A 238 27.08 10.15 -14.40
CA LEU A 238 25.88 10.27 -13.60
C LEU A 238 24.81 9.35 -14.21
N LEU A 239 24.38 8.38 -13.42
CA LEU A 239 23.25 7.51 -13.71
C LEU A 239 22.01 8.18 -13.13
N LEU A 240 20.94 8.22 -13.94
CA LEU A 240 19.66 8.78 -13.58
C LEU A 240 19.72 10.28 -13.19
N HIS A 241 20.71 11.04 -13.67
CA HIS A 241 20.90 12.47 -13.35
C HIS A 241 21.77 13.20 -14.41
N ASP A 242 21.64 14.53 -14.60
CA ASP A 242 22.49 15.37 -15.50
C ASP A 242 23.40 16.38 -14.80
N GLY A 243 23.24 16.58 -13.49
CA GLY A 243 24.02 17.53 -12.70
C GLY A 243 23.28 18.86 -12.42
N SER A 244 22.04 19.01 -12.86
CA SER A 244 21.15 20.13 -12.54
C SER A 244 20.20 19.81 -11.38
N ALA A 245 19.56 20.84 -10.79
CA ALA A 245 18.59 20.71 -9.70
C ALA A 245 17.25 20.06 -10.09
N GLN A 246 17.09 19.65 -11.34
CA GLN A 246 15.90 18.91 -11.80
C GLN A 246 16.31 17.76 -12.71
N GLY A 247 17.58 17.37 -12.61
CA GLY A 247 18.22 16.43 -13.51
C GLY A 247 17.84 15.00 -13.23
N SER A 248 17.23 14.67 -12.10
CA SER A 248 16.95 13.27 -11.77
C SER A 248 15.92 12.66 -12.70
N ALA A 249 16.13 11.38 -12.99
CA ALA A 249 15.11 10.57 -13.64
C ALA A 249 13.91 10.22 -12.78
N GLN A 250 13.96 10.47 -11.46
CA GLN A 250 12.95 10.05 -10.49
C GLN A 250 12.59 8.56 -10.71
N CYS A 251 13.62 7.72 -10.78
CA CYS A 251 13.49 6.29 -11.03
C CYS A 251 14.11 5.49 -9.88
N TRP A 252 13.56 4.31 -9.65
CA TRP A 252 14.18 3.28 -8.83
C TRP A 252 15.33 2.65 -9.60
N PHE A 253 16.54 2.68 -9.04
CA PHE A 253 17.68 1.96 -9.59
C PHE A 253 17.63 0.49 -9.13
N HIS A 254 17.79 -0.43 -10.08
CA HIS A 254 17.87 -1.87 -9.78
C HIS A 254 19.26 -2.41 -10.00
N GLU A 255 19.84 -2.17 -11.17
CA GLU A 255 21.10 -2.82 -11.54
C GLU A 255 21.83 -2.06 -12.64
N ALA A 256 23.17 -2.11 -12.60
CA ALA A 256 24.00 -1.72 -13.73
C ALA A 256 25.22 -2.65 -13.84
N ALA A 257 25.71 -2.86 -15.05
CA ALA A 257 26.93 -3.63 -15.29
C ALA A 257 27.68 -3.10 -16.51
N ASN A 258 29.01 -3.16 -16.47
CA ASN A 258 29.87 -2.54 -17.48
C ASN A 258 31.02 -3.44 -17.92
N TRP A 259 31.45 -3.21 -19.17
CA TRP A 259 32.62 -3.83 -19.80
C TRP A 259 33.39 -2.76 -20.58
N GLU A 260 34.72 -2.71 -20.45
CA GLU A 260 35.58 -1.79 -21.23
C GLU A 260 35.95 -2.36 -22.62
N TYR A 261 35.04 -3.14 -23.19
CA TYR A 261 35.12 -3.63 -24.56
C TYR A 261 33.71 -3.90 -25.12
N ALA A 262 33.61 -4.05 -26.44
CA ALA A 262 32.37 -4.39 -27.12
C ALA A 262 32.09 -5.90 -26.95
N LEU A 263 31.01 -6.24 -26.24
CA LEU A 263 30.62 -7.64 -26.04
C LEU A 263 30.29 -8.33 -27.37
N SER A 264 30.68 -9.60 -27.48
CA SER A 264 30.32 -10.45 -28.62
C SER A 264 28.82 -10.67 -28.71
N SER A 265 28.29 -11.10 -29.86
CA SER A 265 26.87 -11.39 -29.99
C SER A 265 26.38 -12.49 -29.05
N SER A 266 27.22 -13.49 -28.73
CA SER A 266 26.91 -14.51 -27.72
C SER A 266 26.87 -13.94 -26.30
N ASP A 267 27.77 -13.01 -25.97
CA ASP A 267 27.75 -12.36 -24.65
C ASP A 267 26.55 -11.42 -24.50
N ILE A 268 26.15 -10.73 -25.57
CA ILE A 268 24.91 -9.95 -25.59
C ILE A 268 23.70 -10.86 -25.36
N ALA A 269 23.64 -12.03 -26.00
CA ALA A 269 22.57 -13.00 -25.75
C ALA A 269 22.55 -13.49 -24.29
N ASN A 270 23.72 -13.74 -23.69
CA ASN A 270 23.85 -14.07 -22.27
C ASN A 270 23.39 -12.91 -21.36
N LEU A 271 23.73 -11.67 -21.70
CA LEU A 271 23.32 -10.49 -20.94
C LEU A 271 21.82 -10.25 -21.03
N ILE A 272 21.20 -10.50 -22.20
CA ILE A 272 19.75 -10.50 -22.36
C ILE A 272 19.12 -11.58 -21.47
N ALA A 273 19.70 -12.78 -21.40
CA ALA A 273 19.22 -13.82 -20.49
C ALA A 273 19.32 -13.43 -19.00
N CYS A 274 20.31 -12.59 -18.62
CA CYS A 274 20.42 -12.05 -17.25
C CYS A 274 19.24 -11.14 -16.87
N GLN A 275 18.52 -10.59 -17.86
CA GLN A 275 17.37 -9.70 -17.64
C GLN A 275 16.16 -10.43 -17.03
N ALA A 276 16.09 -11.77 -17.16
CA ALA A 276 14.99 -12.57 -16.63
C ALA A 276 14.88 -12.57 -15.08
N ARG A 277 15.84 -11.94 -14.37
CA ARG A 277 15.73 -11.62 -12.94
C ARG A 277 14.70 -10.53 -12.66
N TRP A 278 14.41 -9.69 -13.65
CA TRP A 278 13.56 -8.51 -13.51
C TRP A 278 12.22 -8.73 -14.20
N ILE A 279 11.17 -8.16 -13.59
CA ILE A 279 9.87 -8.06 -14.25
C ILE A 279 9.90 -6.82 -15.15
N LEU A 280 10.37 -7.00 -16.38
CA LEU A 280 10.38 -5.95 -17.39
C LEU A 280 8.99 -5.73 -17.97
N GLY A 281 8.74 -4.55 -18.53
CA GLY A 281 7.45 -4.24 -19.14
C GLY A 281 6.49 -3.49 -18.20
N PRO A 282 5.24 -3.25 -18.66
CA PRO A 282 4.24 -2.43 -17.95
C PRO A 282 4.00 -2.91 -16.53
N ARG A 283 4.04 -1.98 -15.59
CA ARG A 283 3.87 -2.23 -14.15
C ARG A 283 2.59 -1.58 -13.66
N LYS A 284 1.96 -2.18 -12.67
CA LYS A 284 0.78 -1.61 -12.02
C LYS A 284 1.14 -0.63 -10.92
N GLY A 285 0.33 0.41 -10.77
CA GLY A 285 0.22 1.16 -9.53
C GLY A 285 -0.90 0.61 -8.65
N VAL A 286 -0.92 1.01 -7.38
CA VAL A 286 -2.05 0.80 -6.47
C VAL A 286 -2.62 2.15 -6.08
N THR A 287 -3.75 2.53 -6.65
CA THR A 287 -4.49 3.73 -6.23
C THR A 287 -5.72 3.32 -5.42
N LEU A 288 -5.90 3.96 -4.27
CA LEU A 288 -7.10 3.79 -3.45
C LEU A 288 -8.03 4.99 -3.64
N LEU A 289 -9.25 4.78 -4.13
CA LEU A 289 -10.27 5.82 -4.16
C LEU A 289 -10.90 5.92 -2.78
N LEU A 290 -10.56 6.96 -2.03
CA LEU A 290 -11.12 7.20 -0.71
C LEU A 290 -12.41 8.01 -0.84
N MET A 291 -13.47 7.49 -0.22
CA MET A 291 -14.75 8.19 -0.11
C MET A 291 -15.30 8.02 1.31
N GLY A 292 -16.02 9.01 1.80
CA GLY A 292 -16.71 8.87 3.08
C GLY A 292 -16.92 10.17 3.82
N GLN A 293 -17.20 10.02 5.12
CA GLN A 293 -17.51 11.11 6.04
C GLN A 293 -16.26 11.68 6.74
N SER A 294 -16.47 12.38 7.86
CA SER A 294 -15.44 13.05 8.64
C SER A 294 -14.30 12.13 9.04
N ASN A 295 -14.53 10.88 9.47
CA ASN A 295 -13.41 9.99 9.78
C ASN A 295 -12.65 9.50 8.54
N ALA A 296 -13.26 9.49 7.35
CA ALA A 296 -12.50 9.31 6.10
C ALA A 296 -11.57 10.50 5.83
N ALA A 297 -12.02 11.73 6.10
CA ALA A 297 -11.17 12.92 6.01
C ALA A 297 -9.99 12.83 6.98
N TRP A 298 -10.26 12.48 8.24
CA TRP A 298 -9.19 12.30 9.22
C TRP A 298 -8.26 11.14 8.84
N PHE A 299 -8.77 10.04 8.28
CA PHE A 299 -7.97 8.91 7.82
C PHE A 299 -7.01 9.30 6.68
N ALA A 300 -7.45 10.17 5.76
CA ALA A 300 -6.60 10.76 4.73
C ALA A 300 -5.51 11.66 5.33
N VAL A 301 -5.92 12.67 6.10
CA VAL A 301 -5.03 13.71 6.67
C VAL A 301 -4.01 13.12 7.64
N SER A 302 -4.38 12.06 8.37
CA SER A 302 -3.49 11.36 9.30
C SER A 302 -2.39 10.57 8.59
N GLY A 303 -2.53 10.31 7.28
CA GLY A 303 -1.65 9.41 6.51
C GLY A 303 -2.07 7.94 6.56
N GLY A 304 -3.22 7.60 7.18
CA GLY A 304 -3.71 6.23 7.29
C GLY A 304 -4.07 5.60 5.95
N ALA A 305 -4.73 6.37 5.07
CA ALA A 305 -5.05 5.91 3.70
C ALA A 305 -3.78 5.65 2.87
N LEU A 306 -2.74 6.48 3.03
CA LEU A 306 -1.47 6.28 2.35
C LEU A 306 -0.72 5.06 2.89
N ALA A 307 -0.72 4.87 4.22
CA ALA A 307 -0.16 3.66 4.82
C ALA A 307 -0.87 2.42 4.26
N LEU A 308 -2.20 2.42 4.17
CA LEU A 308 -2.96 1.35 3.54
C LEU A 308 -2.48 1.09 2.09
N ALA A 309 -2.37 2.14 1.27
CA ALA A 309 -1.91 2.02 -0.13
C ALA A 309 -0.48 1.46 -0.23
N GLN A 310 0.43 1.93 0.62
CA GLN A 310 1.83 1.48 0.68
C GLN A 310 1.92 0.00 1.03
N GLY A 311 1.16 -0.46 2.02
CA GLY A 311 1.14 -1.87 2.41
C GLY A 311 0.50 -2.77 1.34
N VAL A 312 -0.57 -2.32 0.68
CA VAL A 312 -1.15 -3.06 -0.46
C VAL A 312 -0.13 -3.17 -1.61
N ALA A 313 0.59 -2.09 -1.92
CA ALA A 313 1.65 -2.13 -2.93
C ALA A 313 2.79 -3.09 -2.57
N TRP A 314 3.14 -3.21 -1.29
CA TRP A 314 4.11 -4.21 -0.82
C TRP A 314 3.62 -5.63 -1.10
N TYR A 315 2.36 -5.96 -0.79
CA TYR A 315 1.75 -7.26 -1.07
C TYR A 315 1.65 -7.58 -2.58
N CYS A 316 1.53 -6.55 -3.42
CA CYS A 316 1.39 -6.68 -4.87
C CYS A 316 2.73 -6.62 -5.62
N GLY A 317 3.81 -6.21 -4.95
CA GLY A 317 5.08 -5.85 -5.60
C GLY A 317 4.90 -4.76 -6.65
N ALA A 318 4.08 -3.76 -6.34
CA ALA A 318 3.69 -2.69 -7.26
C ALA A 318 4.77 -1.60 -7.33
N ALA A 319 4.91 -0.99 -8.51
CA ALA A 319 5.91 0.06 -8.72
C ALA A 319 5.57 1.39 -8.04
N SER A 320 4.29 1.63 -7.75
CA SER A 320 3.80 2.86 -7.12
C SER A 320 2.51 2.64 -6.35
N TYR A 321 2.18 3.57 -5.47
CA TYR A 321 0.97 3.59 -4.67
C TYR A 321 0.45 5.02 -4.48
N ALA A 322 -0.85 5.23 -4.49
CA ALA A 322 -1.44 6.54 -4.34
C ALA A 322 -2.80 6.45 -3.64
N ILE A 323 -3.28 7.61 -3.21
CA ILE A 323 -4.68 7.79 -2.85
C ILE A 323 -5.31 8.81 -3.78
N SER A 324 -6.54 8.56 -4.21
CA SER A 324 -7.37 9.51 -4.94
C SER A 324 -8.44 10.01 -3.99
N GLU A 325 -8.29 11.24 -3.54
CA GLU A 325 -9.23 11.89 -2.65
C GLU A 325 -9.26 13.41 -2.90
N SER A 326 -10.37 14.04 -2.57
CA SER A 326 -10.45 15.48 -2.36
C SER A 326 -11.47 15.75 -1.26
N LEU A 327 -11.07 16.55 -0.28
CA LEU A 327 -11.92 16.99 0.83
C LEU A 327 -12.89 18.09 0.36
N SER A 328 -14.15 18.00 0.79
CA SER A 328 -15.14 19.06 0.59
C SER A 328 -14.69 20.39 1.21
N GLY A 329 -15.11 21.53 0.64
CA GLY A 329 -14.79 22.87 1.17
C GLY A 329 -14.01 23.77 0.21
N THR A 330 -13.57 23.24 -0.93
CA THR A 330 -13.07 24.04 -2.06
C THR A 330 -14.24 24.53 -2.89
N TYR A 331 -14.56 25.82 -2.83
CA TYR A 331 -15.62 26.46 -3.62
C TYR A 331 -15.29 26.52 -5.13
N SER A 332 -15.22 25.38 -5.80
CA SER A 332 -15.08 25.30 -7.26
C SER A 332 -16.42 24.99 -7.89
N SER A 333 -16.73 25.55 -9.06
CA SER A 333 -17.94 25.20 -9.83
C SER A 333 -17.55 24.35 -11.05
N PRO A 334 -18.00 23.09 -11.16
CA PRO A 334 -18.74 22.32 -10.15
C PRO A 334 -17.85 21.90 -8.96
N ASP A 335 -18.49 21.52 -7.85
CA ASP A 335 -17.81 20.95 -6.69
C ASP A 335 -17.11 19.64 -7.07
N ARG A 336 -15.90 19.40 -6.53
CA ARG A 336 -15.06 18.25 -6.87
C ARG A 336 -14.41 17.67 -5.63
N TYR A 337 -15.14 16.79 -4.95
CA TYR A 337 -14.70 16.11 -3.75
C TYR A 337 -15.22 14.67 -3.70
N THR A 338 -14.52 13.83 -2.95
CA THR A 338 -14.95 12.44 -2.66
C THR A 338 -15.18 12.19 -1.18
N VAL A 339 -14.70 13.10 -0.33
CA VAL A 339 -14.80 13.03 1.12
C VAL A 339 -15.49 14.28 1.64
N ILE A 340 -16.46 14.10 2.53
CA ILE A 340 -17.29 15.18 3.08
C ILE A 340 -17.38 15.10 4.60
N PHE A 341 -17.59 16.24 5.26
CA PHE A 341 -17.81 16.28 6.70
C PHE A 341 -19.30 16.13 7.03
N GLY A 342 -19.68 14.99 7.61
CA GLY A 342 -20.96 14.83 8.33
C GLY A 342 -22.21 14.44 7.53
N HIS A 343 -22.11 13.84 6.33
CA HIS A 343 -23.28 13.46 5.52
C HIS A 343 -23.48 11.94 5.35
N PRO A 344 -24.68 11.37 5.63
CA PRO A 344 -24.99 9.93 5.51
C PRO A 344 -25.02 9.44 4.06
N ILE A 345 -25.04 8.11 3.86
CA ILE A 345 -25.09 7.53 2.52
C ILE A 345 -26.31 8.06 1.78
N SER A 346 -27.45 8.11 2.48
CA SER A 346 -28.72 8.63 2.00
C SER A 346 -29.38 9.55 3.02
N ASN A 347 -30.35 10.36 2.58
CA ASN A 347 -31.22 11.17 3.44
C ASN A 347 -32.28 10.32 4.17
N SER A 348 -31.91 9.09 4.57
CA SER A 348 -32.73 8.16 5.33
C SER A 348 -32.31 8.07 6.81
N SER A 349 -31.37 8.92 7.26
CA SER A 349 -30.90 9.01 8.65
C SER A 349 -31.60 10.16 9.40
N PRO A 350 -32.81 9.95 9.93
CA PRO A 350 -33.47 10.95 10.76
C PRO A 350 -32.74 11.14 12.10
N PRO A 351 -32.85 12.31 12.76
CA PRO A 351 -33.60 13.50 12.35
C PRO A 351 -32.78 14.50 11.51
N ILE A 352 -31.48 14.27 11.35
CA ILE A 352 -30.53 15.29 10.82
C ILE A 352 -30.70 15.47 9.31
N PHE A 353 -31.08 14.42 8.56
CA PHE A 353 -31.30 14.47 7.12
C PHE A 353 -32.68 13.89 6.78
N PRO A 354 -33.77 14.69 6.84
CA PRO A 354 -35.11 14.20 6.54
C PRO A 354 -35.24 13.82 5.05
N THR A 355 -36.03 12.78 4.78
CA THR A 355 -36.32 12.30 3.42
C THR A 355 -36.89 13.43 2.56
N GLY A 356 -36.39 13.59 1.34
CA GLY A 356 -36.81 14.62 0.40
C GLY A 356 -36.09 15.97 0.53
N ALA A 357 -35.23 16.18 1.54
CA ALA A 357 -34.34 17.34 1.58
C ALA A 357 -33.09 17.08 0.72
N ALA A 358 -32.81 17.97 -0.23
CA ALA A 358 -31.69 17.86 -1.17
C ALA A 358 -30.37 18.45 -0.63
N HIS A 359 -30.18 18.45 0.70
CA HIS A 359 -28.96 18.97 1.31
C HIS A 359 -28.06 17.80 1.73
N GLY A 360 -26.95 17.61 1.01
CA GLY A 360 -25.79 16.85 1.47
C GLY A 360 -25.94 15.34 1.61
N THR A 361 -26.13 14.60 0.51
CA THR A 361 -26.08 13.13 0.50
C THR A 361 -25.52 12.56 -0.80
N PHE A 362 -25.08 11.30 -0.76
CA PHE A 362 -24.56 10.61 -1.94
C PHE A 362 -25.67 9.95 -2.76
N ILE A 363 -26.73 9.45 -2.13
CA ILE A 363 -27.96 9.01 -2.82
C ILE A 363 -29.19 9.70 -2.24
N THR A 364 -30.19 9.93 -3.08
CA THR A 364 -31.45 10.58 -2.68
C THR A 364 -32.55 9.54 -2.53
N ASN A 365 -33.00 9.32 -1.30
CA ASN A 365 -34.27 8.66 -1.01
C ASN A 365 -35.43 9.62 -1.35
N PRO A 366 -36.30 9.27 -2.31
CA PRO A 366 -37.44 10.10 -2.71
C PRO A 366 -38.56 10.16 -1.66
N GLY A 367 -38.55 9.29 -0.65
CA GLY A 367 -39.57 9.24 0.40
C GLY A 367 -40.91 8.62 -0.05
N ASP A 368 -40.92 7.94 -1.20
CA ASP A 368 -42.12 7.31 -1.79
C ASP A 368 -42.24 5.80 -1.51
N GLY A 369 -41.30 5.24 -0.73
CA GLY A 369 -41.23 3.81 -0.42
C GLY A 369 -40.60 2.94 -1.51
N SER A 370 -40.04 3.53 -2.56
CA SER A 370 -39.31 2.80 -3.61
C SER A 370 -38.05 2.09 -3.08
N ASP A 371 -37.71 0.97 -3.73
CA ASP A 371 -36.52 0.20 -3.42
C ASP A 371 -35.23 1.01 -3.70
N PRO A 372 -34.21 0.99 -2.81
CA PRO A 372 -32.99 1.77 -3.00
C PRO A 372 -32.23 1.49 -4.30
N SER A 373 -32.42 0.33 -4.95
CA SER A 373 -31.81 0.03 -6.24
C SER A 373 -32.21 1.02 -7.36
N THR A 374 -33.33 1.73 -7.21
CA THR A 374 -33.82 2.72 -8.20
C THR A 374 -33.50 4.16 -7.84
N TRP A 375 -32.98 4.43 -6.63
CA TRP A 375 -32.74 5.78 -6.16
C TRP A 375 -31.67 6.51 -6.98
N ASN A 376 -31.85 7.82 -7.15
CA ASN A 376 -30.93 8.64 -7.94
C ASN A 376 -29.70 9.08 -7.11
N SER A 377 -28.64 9.48 -7.82
CA SER A 377 -27.50 10.15 -7.19
C SER A 377 -27.94 11.42 -6.48
N GLY A 378 -27.36 11.66 -5.31
CA GLY A 378 -27.50 12.91 -4.56
C GLY A 378 -26.45 13.95 -4.95
N PRO A 379 -26.51 15.15 -4.38
CA PRO A 379 -25.57 16.24 -4.64
C PRO A 379 -24.10 15.87 -4.41
N ASP A 380 -23.79 15.11 -3.36
CA ASP A 380 -22.40 14.77 -3.03
C ASP A 380 -21.83 13.78 -4.05
N PHE A 381 -22.67 12.89 -4.58
CA PHE A 381 -22.25 11.98 -5.66
C PHE A 381 -22.06 12.71 -7.00
N ALA A 382 -22.74 13.84 -7.22
CA ALA A 382 -22.45 14.70 -8.36
C ALA A 382 -21.03 15.31 -8.25
N ALA A 383 -20.58 15.65 -7.04
CA ALA A 383 -19.20 16.11 -6.81
C ALA A 383 -18.17 14.98 -7.04
N VAL A 384 -18.47 13.75 -6.60
CA VAL A 384 -17.66 12.56 -6.91
C VAL A 384 -17.57 12.35 -8.42
N THR A 385 -18.70 12.49 -9.12
CA THR A 385 -18.78 12.38 -10.58
C THR A 385 -17.89 13.42 -11.25
N ALA A 386 -17.94 14.67 -10.82
CA ALA A 386 -17.09 15.75 -11.35
C ALA A 386 -15.60 15.59 -10.97
N PHE A 387 -15.29 14.94 -9.85
CA PHE A 387 -13.93 14.62 -9.44
C PHE A 387 -13.30 13.55 -10.34
N LEU A 388 -14.05 12.48 -10.65
CA LEU A 388 -13.58 11.31 -11.40
C LEU A 388 -13.72 11.45 -12.92
N THR A 389 -14.74 12.16 -13.38
CA THR A 389 -15.14 12.14 -14.80
C THR A 389 -15.43 13.53 -15.36
N GLY A 390 -15.25 13.67 -16.68
CA GLY A 390 -15.54 14.89 -17.43
C GLY A 390 -14.31 15.79 -17.69
N PRO A 391 -14.49 16.91 -18.41
CA PRO A 391 -13.39 17.80 -18.82
C PRO A 391 -12.63 18.48 -17.66
N SER A 392 -13.21 18.45 -16.45
CA SER A 392 -12.69 19.09 -15.24
C SER A 392 -12.30 18.10 -14.14
N ALA A 393 -12.23 16.80 -14.47
CA ALA A 393 -11.81 15.75 -13.54
C ALA A 393 -10.44 16.06 -12.93
N ILE A 394 -10.28 15.76 -11.64
CA ILE A 394 -9.02 15.97 -10.91
C ILE A 394 -8.11 14.76 -11.10
N VAL A 395 -8.67 13.56 -11.20
CA VAL A 395 -7.91 12.33 -11.44
C VAL A 395 -7.52 12.26 -12.91
N PRO A 396 -6.22 12.26 -13.26
CA PRO A 396 -5.80 12.02 -14.63
C PRO A 396 -6.31 10.67 -15.12
N ALA A 397 -6.77 10.58 -16.37
CA ALA A 397 -7.31 9.33 -16.96
C ALA A 397 -6.36 8.14 -16.83
N MET A 398 -5.07 8.44 -16.74
CA MET A 398 -4.07 7.44 -16.50
C MET A 398 -4.17 6.90 -15.04
N ASP A 399 -4.24 7.72 -14.00
CA ASP A 399 -4.35 7.24 -12.60
C ASP A 399 -5.69 6.58 -12.26
N ASP A 400 -6.73 6.87 -13.04
CA ASP A 400 -7.99 6.16 -12.98
C ASP A 400 -7.78 4.64 -13.16
N ALA A 401 -6.98 4.22 -14.14
CA ALA A 401 -6.74 2.81 -14.46
C ALA A 401 -6.09 2.03 -13.29
N ASP A 402 -5.42 2.72 -12.36
CA ASP A 402 -4.76 2.11 -11.20
C ASP A 402 -5.62 2.11 -9.94
N ILE A 403 -6.83 2.67 -10.00
CA ILE A 403 -7.79 2.59 -8.89
C ILE A 403 -8.19 1.12 -8.71
N GLY A 404 -7.51 0.44 -7.79
CA GLY A 404 -7.73 -0.98 -7.49
C GLY A 404 -8.81 -1.21 -6.44
N PHE A 405 -9.12 -0.18 -5.64
CA PHE A 405 -10.06 -0.27 -4.53
C PHE A 405 -10.87 1.00 -4.37
N ILE A 406 -12.13 0.84 -3.95
CA ILE A 406 -12.88 1.87 -3.24
C ILE A 406 -12.64 1.67 -1.75
N VAL A 407 -12.42 2.73 -0.99
CA VAL A 407 -12.22 2.68 0.47
C VAL A 407 -13.25 3.55 1.16
N TRP A 408 -14.09 2.95 2.01
CA TRP A 408 -15.11 3.63 2.82
C TRP A 408 -14.85 3.47 4.32
N PRO A 409 -14.10 4.40 4.92
CA PRO A 409 -14.06 4.58 6.36
C PRO A 409 -15.33 5.34 6.79
N TRP A 410 -16.46 4.65 6.76
CA TRP A 410 -17.78 5.24 6.87
C TRP A 410 -18.67 4.44 7.81
N SER A 411 -19.15 5.06 8.89
CA SER A 411 -20.22 4.49 9.71
C SER A 411 -21.05 5.49 10.52
N GLU A 412 -20.60 6.73 10.68
CA GLU A 412 -21.01 7.63 11.77
C GLU A 412 -22.49 8.03 11.68
N GLN A 413 -22.87 8.83 10.68
CA GLN A 413 -24.27 9.28 10.56
C GLN A 413 -25.25 8.16 10.22
N ASP A 414 -24.77 7.02 9.71
CA ASP A 414 -25.62 5.85 9.47
C ASP A 414 -25.82 5.04 10.76
N SER A 415 -24.93 5.19 11.76
CA SER A 415 -25.07 4.59 13.09
C SER A 415 -26.09 5.32 13.98
N THR A 416 -26.73 6.39 13.50
CA THR A 416 -27.88 7.01 14.19
C THR A 416 -29.21 6.40 13.75
N MET A 417 -29.21 5.58 12.68
CA MET A 417 -30.41 4.88 12.24
C MET A 417 -30.83 3.83 13.27
N PRO A 418 -32.15 3.66 13.51
CA PRO A 418 -32.62 2.60 14.39
C PRO A 418 -32.32 1.24 13.77
N TYR A 419 -32.12 0.23 14.61
CA TYR A 419 -31.83 -1.13 14.15
C TYR A 419 -32.84 -1.70 13.13
N ALA A 420 -34.10 -1.29 13.22
CA ALA A 420 -35.16 -1.67 12.26
C ALA A 420 -34.84 -1.27 10.80
N SER A 421 -33.95 -0.31 10.58
CA SER A 421 -33.55 0.18 9.27
C SER A 421 -32.44 -0.65 8.59
N LYS A 422 -32.03 -1.78 9.18
CA LYS A 422 -30.95 -2.65 8.67
C LYS A 422 -31.08 -2.96 7.17
N ALA A 423 -32.28 -3.34 6.72
CA ALA A 423 -32.54 -3.67 5.31
C ALA A 423 -32.36 -2.45 4.39
N LEU A 424 -32.85 -1.28 4.82
CA LEU A 424 -32.74 -0.02 4.10
C LEU A 424 -31.28 0.41 3.94
N TYR A 425 -30.50 0.31 5.02
CA TYR A 425 -29.07 0.63 5.00
C TYR A 425 -28.31 -0.28 4.04
N LYS A 426 -28.52 -1.61 4.12
CA LYS A 426 -27.86 -2.57 3.21
C LYS A 426 -28.12 -2.26 1.73
N ALA A 427 -29.38 -1.99 1.39
CA ALA A 427 -29.76 -1.66 0.02
C ALA A 427 -29.19 -0.31 -0.44
N SER A 428 -29.08 0.67 0.47
CA SER A 428 -28.43 1.97 0.20
C SER A 428 -26.93 1.83 -0.08
N VAL A 429 -26.22 1.02 0.72
CA VAL A 429 -24.80 0.68 0.51
C VAL A 429 -24.59 0.07 -0.87
N LEU A 430 -25.39 -0.94 -1.24
CA LEU A 430 -25.30 -1.60 -2.54
C LEU A 430 -25.60 -0.65 -3.70
N ARG A 431 -26.57 0.27 -3.54
CA ARG A 431 -26.87 1.28 -4.55
C ARG A 431 -25.70 2.21 -4.79
N LEU A 432 -25.15 2.81 -3.73
CA LEU A 432 -24.01 3.71 -3.85
C LEU A 432 -22.78 2.99 -4.44
N LEU A 433 -22.54 1.75 -4.04
CA LEU A 433 -21.42 0.95 -4.54
C LEU A 433 -21.59 0.66 -6.04
N SER A 434 -22.80 0.32 -6.47
CA SER A 434 -23.14 0.11 -7.89
C SER A 434 -22.93 1.39 -8.70
N LEU A 435 -23.42 2.55 -8.22
CA LEU A 435 -23.22 3.84 -8.89
C LEU A 435 -21.73 4.19 -9.04
N THR A 436 -20.95 4.01 -7.97
CA THR A 436 -19.50 4.32 -7.96
C THR A 436 -18.73 3.42 -8.93
N ARG A 437 -19.06 2.12 -8.95
CA ARG A 437 -18.49 1.14 -9.90
C ARG A 437 -18.82 1.48 -11.35
N ASN A 438 -20.06 1.85 -11.63
CA ASN A 438 -20.51 2.26 -12.96
C ASN A 438 -19.82 3.54 -13.43
N LEU A 439 -19.55 4.49 -12.53
CA LEU A 439 -18.83 5.72 -12.84
C LEU A 439 -17.41 5.45 -13.37
N LEU A 440 -16.76 4.40 -12.86
CA LEU A 440 -15.43 3.94 -13.28
C LEU A 440 -15.48 2.84 -14.36
N GLY A 441 -16.67 2.45 -14.82
CA GLY A 441 -16.86 1.39 -15.80
C GLY A 441 -16.40 0.00 -15.33
N ARG A 442 -16.40 -0.27 -14.02
CA ARG A 442 -15.88 -1.51 -13.43
C ARG A 442 -16.97 -2.33 -12.76
N SER A 443 -16.85 -3.66 -12.84
CA SER A 443 -17.73 -4.58 -12.13
C SER A 443 -17.26 -4.81 -10.69
N ALA A 444 -18.06 -5.54 -9.90
CA ALA A 444 -17.64 -5.96 -8.56
C ALA A 444 -16.33 -6.75 -8.57
N ALA A 445 -16.11 -7.61 -9.57
CA ALA A 445 -14.89 -8.43 -9.67
C ALA A 445 -13.62 -7.61 -9.96
N ALA A 446 -13.76 -6.43 -10.56
CA ALA A 446 -12.62 -5.58 -10.93
C ALA A 446 -12.37 -4.43 -9.94
N LEU A 447 -13.34 -4.12 -9.07
CA LEU A 447 -13.24 -3.01 -8.12
C LEU A 447 -13.85 -3.39 -6.75
N PRO A 448 -13.07 -4.07 -5.89
CA PRO A 448 -13.43 -4.37 -4.50
C PRO A 448 -13.67 -3.09 -3.68
N LEU A 449 -14.55 -3.21 -2.69
CA LEU A 449 -14.77 -2.20 -1.66
C LEU A 449 -14.08 -2.64 -0.36
N LEU A 450 -13.24 -1.76 0.20
CA LEU A 450 -12.67 -1.88 1.54
C LEU A 450 -13.48 -1.00 2.49
N VAL A 451 -14.04 -1.61 3.53
CA VAL A 451 -14.75 -0.90 4.60
C VAL A 451 -14.08 -1.17 5.94
N TRP A 452 -14.24 -0.28 6.91
CA TRP A 452 -13.91 -0.63 8.29
C TRP A 452 -15.15 -1.07 9.07
N ASN A 453 -14.92 -1.72 10.20
CA ASN A 453 -15.98 -1.99 11.15
C ASN A 453 -16.51 -0.66 11.74
N ALA A 454 -17.81 -0.63 12.07
CA ALA A 454 -18.44 0.58 12.57
C ALA A 454 -17.72 1.11 13.82
N ILE A 455 -17.28 2.37 13.74
CA ILE A 455 -16.64 3.03 14.87
C ILE A 455 -17.68 3.22 15.99
N PRO A 456 -17.25 3.28 17.25
CA PRO A 456 -18.14 3.69 18.33
C PRO A 456 -18.67 5.12 18.08
N TYR A 457 -19.98 5.26 17.83
CA TYR A 457 -20.63 6.54 17.51
C TYR A 457 -22.08 6.57 17.98
N GLU A 458 -22.46 7.59 18.75
CA GLU A 458 -23.80 7.93 19.24
C GLU A 458 -24.66 6.79 19.82
N THR A 459 -25.23 5.90 19.01
CA THR A 459 -26.22 4.91 19.44
C THR A 459 -25.67 3.48 19.49
N ASN A 460 -26.13 2.67 20.45
CA ASN A 460 -25.69 1.27 20.55
C ASN A 460 -26.29 0.38 19.46
N ASP A 461 -27.59 0.56 19.19
CA ASP A 461 -28.36 -0.25 18.25
C ASP A 461 -28.03 0.08 16.80
N GLY A 462 -27.83 1.36 16.47
CA GLY A 462 -27.41 1.77 15.12
C GLY A 462 -25.99 1.34 14.80
N VAL A 463 -25.03 1.44 15.73
CA VAL A 463 -23.69 0.87 15.54
C VAL A 463 -23.79 -0.62 15.24
N GLN A 464 -24.53 -1.38 16.06
CA GLN A 464 -24.69 -2.82 15.85
C GLN A 464 -25.38 -3.14 14.51
N MET A 465 -26.37 -2.34 14.11
CA MET A 465 -27.02 -2.44 12.80
C MET A 465 -26.02 -2.30 11.65
N VAL A 466 -25.11 -1.30 11.71
CA VAL A 466 -24.08 -1.11 10.69
C VAL A 466 -23.11 -2.30 10.67
N ARG A 467 -22.63 -2.75 11.83
CA ARG A 467 -21.69 -3.90 11.92
C ARG A 467 -22.25 -5.16 11.25
N GLU A 468 -23.47 -5.52 11.61
CA GLU A 468 -24.13 -6.70 11.04
C GLU A 468 -24.45 -6.52 9.56
N SER A 469 -24.87 -5.33 9.15
CA SER A 469 -25.16 -5.02 7.74
C SER A 469 -23.93 -5.18 6.86
N ILE A 470 -22.81 -4.59 7.27
CA ILE A 470 -21.55 -4.70 6.55
C ILE A 470 -21.06 -6.14 6.53
N ASN A 471 -21.19 -6.88 7.64
CA ASN A 471 -20.83 -8.29 7.69
C ASN A 471 -21.67 -9.14 6.74
N ASP A 472 -22.99 -8.92 6.67
CA ASP A 472 -23.85 -9.62 5.71
C ASP A 472 -23.45 -9.34 4.27
N LEU A 473 -23.18 -8.07 3.96
CA LEU A 473 -22.83 -7.65 2.61
C LEU A 473 -21.45 -8.19 2.19
N ALA A 474 -20.48 -8.24 3.11
CA ALA A 474 -19.18 -8.84 2.91
C ALA A 474 -19.22 -10.37 2.83
N GLY A 475 -20.20 -11.01 3.49
CA GLY A 475 -20.42 -12.46 3.42
C GLY A 475 -20.92 -12.94 2.05
N ASP A 476 -21.48 -12.04 1.24
CA ASP A 476 -21.84 -12.32 -0.15
C ASP A 476 -20.68 -11.97 -1.10
N ALA A 477 -20.06 -13.01 -1.64
CA ALA A 477 -18.93 -12.88 -2.55
C ALA A 477 -19.24 -12.07 -3.82
N ALA A 478 -20.51 -11.99 -4.24
CA ALA A 478 -20.91 -11.20 -5.41
C ALA A 478 -20.74 -9.69 -5.18
N ASN A 479 -20.79 -9.24 -3.93
CA ASN A 479 -20.61 -7.82 -3.60
C ASN A 479 -19.15 -7.39 -3.62
N ASN A 480 -18.22 -8.33 -3.42
CA ASN A 480 -16.78 -8.10 -3.31
C ASN A 480 -16.44 -6.96 -2.33
N ILE A 481 -16.80 -7.16 -1.06
CA ILE A 481 -16.57 -6.22 0.04
C ILE A 481 -15.68 -6.91 1.07
N ALA A 482 -14.64 -6.22 1.55
CA ALA A 482 -13.77 -6.71 2.61
C ALA A 482 -13.70 -5.70 3.76
N VAL A 483 -13.80 -6.21 4.99
CA VAL A 483 -13.61 -5.40 6.20
C VAL A 483 -12.11 -5.33 6.49
N PHE A 484 -11.46 -4.21 6.16
CA PHE A 484 -10.01 -4.08 6.30
C PHE A 484 -9.57 -3.82 7.75
N THR A 485 -10.36 -3.06 8.51
CA THR A 485 -10.13 -2.86 9.95
C THR A 485 -11.30 -3.45 10.73
N ALA A 486 -11.08 -4.63 11.32
CA ALA A 486 -12.12 -5.38 12.01
C ALA A 486 -12.39 -4.90 13.46
N GLN A 487 -11.48 -4.12 14.05
CA GLN A 487 -11.61 -3.57 15.40
C GLN A 487 -11.31 -2.06 15.40
N THR A 488 -12.35 -1.24 15.42
CA THR A 488 -12.22 0.23 15.40
C THR A 488 -12.49 0.89 16.75
N ALA A 489 -12.82 0.12 17.80
CA ALA A 489 -13.07 0.67 19.13
C ALA A 489 -11.82 0.72 20.03
N ASP A 490 -10.75 0.03 19.62
CA ASP A 490 -9.43 0.10 20.24
C ASP A 490 -8.74 1.42 19.87
N SER A 491 -9.36 2.55 20.17
CA SER A 491 -8.89 3.86 19.76
C SER A 491 -9.33 4.94 20.72
N ASN A 492 -8.65 6.07 20.61
CA ASN A 492 -8.90 7.24 21.41
C ASN A 492 -9.71 8.30 20.64
N PRO A 493 -10.47 9.15 21.36
CA PRO A 493 -11.04 10.38 20.80
C PRO A 493 -9.95 11.31 20.26
N LEU A 494 -10.28 12.05 19.20
CA LEU A 494 -9.44 13.12 18.66
C LEU A 494 -9.15 14.17 19.74
N ASN A 495 -7.89 14.59 19.86
CA ASN A 495 -7.42 15.54 20.87
C ASN A 495 -7.65 15.13 22.33
N SER A 496 -7.84 13.83 22.61
CA SER A 496 -7.85 13.31 23.98
C SER A 496 -6.45 13.33 24.61
N ILE A 497 -6.40 13.37 25.95
CA ILE A 497 -5.16 13.14 26.71
C ILE A 497 -5.06 11.64 26.98
N TYR A 498 -3.98 11.01 26.54
CA TYR A 498 -3.76 9.56 26.64
C TYR A 498 -2.60 9.23 27.59
N ASN A 499 -2.83 8.30 28.52
CA ASN A 499 -1.78 7.73 29.37
C ASN A 499 -1.37 6.34 28.84
N PRO A 500 -0.19 6.19 28.21
CA PRO A 500 0.25 4.91 27.65
C PRO A 500 0.57 3.84 28.69
N ALA A 501 0.85 4.21 29.95
CA ALA A 501 1.17 3.25 31.00
C ALA A 501 -0.07 2.52 31.51
N THR A 502 -1.25 3.15 31.42
CA THR A 502 -2.51 2.61 31.93
C THR A 502 -3.55 2.35 30.84
N GLY A 503 -3.31 2.85 29.62
CA GLY A 503 -4.27 2.80 28.52
C GLY A 503 -5.49 3.71 28.69
N ILE A 504 -5.47 4.63 29.67
CA ILE A 504 -6.62 5.49 29.97
C ILE A 504 -6.52 6.76 29.15
N PHE A 505 -7.64 7.17 28.55
CA PHE A 505 -7.79 8.49 27.92
C PHE A 505 -8.84 9.34 28.66
N THR A 506 -8.74 10.66 28.53
CA THR A 506 -9.72 11.61 29.07
C THR A 506 -9.97 12.76 28.10
N GLY A 507 -11.21 13.23 28.02
CA GLY A 507 -11.61 14.34 27.15
C GLY A 507 -11.52 13.99 25.66
N GLY A 508 -11.41 15.03 24.83
CA GLY A 508 -11.35 14.91 23.37
C GLY A 508 -12.72 14.85 22.70
N ASP A 509 -12.70 14.79 21.38
CA ASP A 509 -13.88 14.67 20.53
C ASP A 509 -14.19 13.19 20.29
N PRO A 510 -15.26 12.64 20.89
CA PRO A 510 -15.58 11.23 20.80
C PRO A 510 -16.03 10.80 19.39
N GLN A 511 -16.37 11.73 18.50
CA GLN A 511 -16.84 11.43 17.15
C GLN A 511 -15.70 11.06 16.20
N HIS A 512 -14.49 11.57 16.45
CA HIS A 512 -13.34 11.41 15.55
C HIS A 512 -12.20 10.66 16.21
N ARG A 513 -11.43 9.92 15.43
CA ARG A 513 -10.25 9.19 15.89
C ARG A 513 -9.01 10.05 15.71
N ASP A 514 -8.08 9.95 16.65
CA ASP A 514 -6.82 10.69 16.54
C ASP A 514 -5.85 10.02 15.54
N GLN A 515 -4.82 10.79 15.18
CA GLN A 515 -3.90 10.44 14.11
C GLN A 515 -3.17 9.09 14.31
N PRO A 516 -2.65 8.73 15.50
CA PRO A 516 -1.94 7.47 15.65
C PRO A 516 -2.84 6.24 15.45
N ASP A 517 -4.11 6.29 15.83
CA ASP A 517 -5.04 5.18 15.62
C ASP A 517 -5.42 5.03 14.15
N LEU A 518 -5.63 6.15 13.45
CA LEU A 518 -5.92 6.15 12.01
C LEU A 518 -4.74 5.62 11.19
N LEU A 519 -3.50 5.98 11.54
CA LEU A 519 -2.30 5.39 10.94
C LEU A 519 -2.23 3.88 11.19
N ARG A 520 -2.53 3.44 12.41
CA ARG A 520 -2.53 2.03 12.78
C ARG A 520 -3.59 1.23 12.01
N TYR A 521 -4.78 1.78 11.81
CA TYR A 521 -5.83 1.16 10.99
C TYR A 521 -5.41 0.96 9.54
N GLY A 522 -4.68 1.91 8.96
CA GLY A 522 -4.13 1.75 7.61
C GLY A 522 -3.16 0.56 7.51
N ARG A 523 -2.30 0.38 8.52
CA ARG A 523 -1.31 -0.71 8.55
C ARG A 523 -1.94 -2.08 8.78
N ILE A 524 -2.83 -2.20 9.78
CA ILE A 524 -3.62 -3.43 10.01
C ILE A 524 -4.41 -3.79 8.75
N GLY A 525 -5.04 -2.77 8.16
CA GLY A 525 -5.82 -2.86 6.93
C GLY A 525 -5.10 -3.43 5.73
N ALA A 526 -3.83 -3.09 5.58
CA ALA A 526 -3.04 -3.48 4.43
C ALA A 526 -2.89 -5.00 4.30
N HIS A 527 -2.89 -5.73 5.41
CA HIS A 527 -2.82 -7.20 5.38
C HIS A 527 -4.06 -7.81 4.71
N VAL A 528 -5.25 -7.33 5.09
CA VAL A 528 -6.52 -7.78 4.48
C VAL A 528 -6.57 -7.33 3.02
N ALA A 529 -6.35 -6.03 2.78
CA ALA A 529 -6.47 -5.43 1.46
C ALA A 529 -5.44 -6.01 0.45
N GLY A 530 -4.21 -6.26 0.89
CA GLY A 530 -3.16 -6.87 0.09
C GLY A 530 -3.50 -8.32 -0.30
N GLY A 531 -4.02 -9.11 0.65
CA GLY A 531 -4.51 -10.46 0.36
C GLY A 531 -5.64 -10.46 -0.68
N VAL A 532 -6.60 -9.53 -0.55
CA VAL A 532 -7.68 -9.33 -1.53
C VAL A 532 -7.13 -8.94 -2.91
N ALA A 533 -6.18 -8.00 -2.97
CA ALA A 533 -5.58 -7.53 -4.21
C ALA A 533 -4.90 -8.66 -4.98
N VAL A 534 -4.09 -9.47 -4.26
CA VAL A 534 -3.40 -10.61 -4.86
C VAL A 534 -4.41 -11.65 -5.35
N ALA A 535 -5.38 -12.04 -4.52
CA ALA A 535 -6.38 -13.05 -4.87
C ALA A 535 -7.22 -12.67 -6.11
N GLN A 536 -7.43 -11.37 -6.37
CA GLN A 536 -8.19 -10.87 -7.52
C GLN A 536 -7.33 -10.62 -8.76
N GLY A 537 -6.04 -10.93 -8.72
CA GLY A 537 -5.12 -10.66 -9.83
C GLY A 537 -4.86 -9.17 -10.05
N LEU A 538 -5.13 -8.33 -9.04
CA LEU A 538 -4.78 -6.91 -9.04
C LEU A 538 -3.28 -6.70 -8.76
N SER A 539 -2.59 -7.73 -8.27
CA SER A 539 -1.14 -7.76 -8.11
C SER A 539 -0.38 -7.50 -9.42
N ASP A 540 0.80 -6.90 -9.29
CA ASP A 540 1.70 -6.54 -10.39
C ASP A 540 2.61 -7.72 -10.74
N SER A 541 3.38 -8.18 -9.75
CA SER A 541 4.46 -9.15 -9.95
C SER A 541 4.33 -10.41 -9.09
N ILE A 542 3.47 -10.40 -8.06
CA ILE A 542 3.26 -11.51 -7.12
C ILE A 542 2.03 -12.32 -7.52
N MET A 543 2.18 -13.63 -7.72
CA MET A 543 1.04 -14.51 -8.01
C MET A 543 0.36 -14.96 -6.70
N PRO A 544 -0.95 -15.31 -6.73
CA PRO A 544 -1.64 -15.86 -5.56
C PRO A 544 -0.96 -17.07 -4.92
N ALA A 545 -0.33 -17.91 -5.72
CA ALA A 545 0.39 -19.10 -5.25
C ALA A 545 1.67 -18.77 -4.47
N ASP A 546 2.23 -17.57 -4.64
CA ASP A 546 3.47 -17.18 -3.98
C ASP A 546 3.22 -16.47 -2.64
N LEU A 547 1.97 -16.09 -2.34
CA LEU A 547 1.57 -15.52 -1.06
C LEU A 547 1.59 -16.61 0.03
N PRO A 548 2.33 -16.44 1.14
CA PRO A 548 2.42 -17.44 2.19
C PRO A 548 1.07 -17.90 2.73
N SER A 549 0.94 -19.21 2.90
CA SER A 549 -0.27 -19.80 3.45
C SER A 549 -0.41 -19.62 4.97
N THR A 550 0.68 -19.23 5.65
CA THR A 550 0.81 -19.07 7.11
C THR A 550 1.81 -17.94 7.44
N GLY A 551 1.79 -17.45 8.67
CA GLY A 551 2.76 -16.46 9.18
C GLY A 551 2.52 -14.99 8.76
N LEU A 552 1.52 -14.73 7.92
CA LEU A 552 1.05 -13.37 7.60
C LEU A 552 -0.37 -13.17 8.12
N PRO A 553 -0.72 -11.98 8.65
CA PRO A 553 -2.10 -11.63 8.97
C PRO A 553 -2.97 -11.66 7.71
N ARG A 554 -4.23 -12.08 7.85
CA ARG A 554 -5.17 -12.24 6.71
C ARG A 554 -6.49 -11.56 6.92
N LYS A 555 -6.98 -11.54 8.17
CA LYS A 555 -8.28 -10.98 8.58
C LYS A 555 -8.13 -9.76 9.50
N GLY A 556 -6.91 -9.30 9.75
CA GLY A 556 -6.64 -8.15 10.62
C GLY A 556 -6.75 -8.47 12.11
N GLY A 557 -6.62 -9.75 12.49
CA GLY A 557 -6.50 -10.20 13.89
C GLY A 557 -7.25 -11.46 14.25
N PRO A 558 -7.08 -11.96 15.49
CA PRO A 558 -7.75 -13.17 15.96
C PRO A 558 -9.27 -12.98 16.12
N GLN A 559 -10.03 -14.08 16.13
CA GLN A 559 -11.50 -14.07 16.20
C GLN A 559 -12.01 -14.91 17.37
N ILE A 560 -13.07 -14.45 18.03
CA ILE A 560 -13.79 -15.27 19.02
C ILE A 560 -14.65 -16.28 18.25
N SER A 561 -14.36 -17.57 18.42
CA SER A 561 -15.12 -18.64 17.75
C SER A 561 -16.18 -19.26 18.64
N HIS A 562 -16.04 -19.16 19.97
CA HIS A 562 -16.96 -19.77 20.93
C HIS A 562 -16.92 -19.05 22.28
N VAL A 563 -18.05 -19.10 23.01
CA VAL A 563 -18.16 -18.56 24.37
C VAL A 563 -18.87 -19.58 25.25
N TYR A 564 -18.11 -20.20 26.16
CA TYR A 564 -18.60 -21.14 27.15
C TYR A 564 -18.96 -20.44 28.47
N ARG A 565 -20.13 -20.73 29.01
CA ARG A 565 -20.55 -20.29 30.35
C ARG A 565 -20.04 -21.27 31.40
N ALA A 566 -18.89 -20.96 32.00
CA ALA A 566 -18.33 -21.73 33.11
C ALA A 566 -19.15 -21.56 34.41
N SER A 567 -19.71 -20.37 34.62
CA SER A 567 -20.70 -20.09 35.66
C SER A 567 -21.54 -18.87 35.28
N ASN A 568 -22.48 -18.47 36.13
CA ASN A 568 -23.30 -17.28 35.86
C ASN A 568 -22.50 -15.96 35.85
N THR A 569 -21.28 -15.94 36.38
CA THR A 569 -20.40 -14.77 36.39
C THR A 569 -19.10 -14.98 35.64
N SER A 570 -18.84 -16.18 35.11
CA SER A 570 -17.58 -16.52 34.46
C SER A 570 -17.82 -17.16 33.09
N LEU A 571 -17.18 -16.59 32.08
CA LEU A 571 -17.19 -17.08 30.71
C LEU A 571 -15.77 -17.48 30.29
N VAL A 572 -15.67 -18.45 29.38
CA VAL A 572 -14.42 -18.82 28.71
C VAL A 572 -14.62 -18.61 27.22
N LEU A 573 -13.78 -17.78 26.62
CA LEU A 573 -13.80 -17.47 25.20
C LEU A 573 -12.78 -18.36 24.53
N THR A 574 -13.17 -19.02 23.44
CA THR A 574 -12.23 -19.70 22.54
C THR A 574 -11.89 -18.77 21.40
N ILE A 575 -10.59 -18.59 21.17
CA ILE A 575 -10.03 -17.69 20.20
C ILE A 575 -9.36 -18.50 19.08
N ARG A 576 -9.70 -18.15 17.85
CA ARG A 576 -9.03 -18.62 16.65
C ARG A 576 -8.03 -17.57 16.17
N HIS A 577 -6.76 -17.94 16.14
CA HIS A 577 -5.69 -17.11 15.61
C HIS A 577 -5.78 -16.90 14.09
N ASP A 578 -5.20 -15.78 13.66
CA ASP A 578 -5.04 -15.44 12.25
C ASP A 578 -3.56 -15.54 11.84
N SER A 579 -2.69 -14.78 12.51
CA SER A 579 -1.23 -14.76 12.28
C SER A 579 -0.40 -15.12 13.50
N GLY A 580 -0.81 -14.69 14.69
CA GLY A 580 -0.17 -15.07 15.95
C GLY A 580 -0.40 -16.54 16.31
N ASP A 581 0.27 -16.98 17.37
CA ASP A 581 0.08 -18.27 18.01
C ASP A 581 -0.20 -18.17 19.52
N ASP A 582 -0.21 -16.95 20.07
CA ASP A 582 -0.52 -16.65 21.46
C ASP A 582 -1.35 -15.37 21.60
N LEU A 583 -1.99 -15.19 22.77
CA LEU A 583 -2.81 -14.04 23.12
C LEU A 583 -2.10 -13.14 24.12
N LEU A 584 -2.31 -11.84 23.98
CA LEU A 584 -1.92 -10.83 24.95
C LEU A 584 -3.18 -10.13 25.48
N VAL A 585 -3.23 -9.91 26.79
CA VAL A 585 -4.33 -9.20 27.46
C VAL A 585 -3.74 -7.94 28.13
N PRO A 586 -3.51 -6.86 27.37
CA PRO A 586 -2.80 -5.68 27.84
C PRO A 586 -3.69 -4.68 28.58
N LEU A 587 -3.07 -3.75 29.32
CA LEU A 587 -3.68 -2.52 29.83
C LEU A 587 -5.10 -2.70 30.37
N ARG A 588 -6.13 -2.06 29.79
CA ARG A 588 -7.52 -2.14 30.28
C ARG A 588 -8.24 -3.42 29.85
N ALA A 589 -7.68 -4.24 28.95
CA ALA A 589 -8.22 -5.55 28.62
C ALA A 589 -8.32 -6.42 29.89
N VAL A 590 -7.31 -6.38 30.78
CA VAL A 590 -7.32 -7.15 32.04
C VAL A 590 -8.49 -6.79 32.95
N SER A 591 -9.03 -5.57 32.80
CA SER A 591 -10.21 -5.08 33.53
C SER A 591 -11.53 -5.34 32.80
N GLY A 592 -11.52 -6.19 31.77
CA GLY A 592 -12.71 -6.54 31.00
C GLY A 592 -13.15 -5.48 29.97
N ALA A 593 -12.30 -4.51 29.61
CA ALA A 593 -12.69 -3.44 28.69
C ALA A 593 -13.23 -3.99 27.35
N GLY A 594 -14.37 -3.47 26.92
CA GLY A 594 -15.07 -3.89 25.70
C GLY A 594 -15.95 -5.13 25.85
N PHE A 595 -15.65 -6.06 26.76
CA PHE A 595 -16.44 -7.29 26.90
C PHE A 595 -17.77 -7.05 27.61
N ALA A 596 -18.86 -7.53 27.01
CA ALA A 596 -20.18 -7.47 27.62
C ALA A 596 -21.08 -8.62 27.17
N VAL A 597 -22.08 -8.95 27.99
CA VAL A 597 -23.20 -9.80 27.59
C VAL A 597 -24.51 -9.04 27.69
N MET A 598 -25.43 -9.33 26.78
CA MET A 598 -26.84 -8.98 26.91
C MET A 598 -27.56 -10.21 27.45
N ASP A 599 -28.06 -10.11 28.68
CA ASP A 599 -28.77 -11.15 29.39
C ASP A 599 -30.28 -11.06 29.09
N GLY A 600 -30.75 -11.92 28.19
CA GLY A 600 -32.10 -11.89 27.63
C GLY A 600 -32.28 -10.82 26.54
N GLY A 601 -33.47 -10.78 25.94
CA GLY A 601 -33.80 -9.80 24.89
C GLY A 601 -33.16 -10.10 23.53
N THR A 602 -33.05 -9.08 22.69
CA THR A 602 -32.47 -9.16 21.33
C THR A 602 -31.75 -7.85 21.01
N VAL A 603 -30.95 -7.79 19.96
CA VAL A 603 -30.33 -6.52 19.51
C VAL A 603 -31.38 -5.42 19.25
N ALA A 604 -32.52 -5.78 18.66
CA ALA A 604 -33.61 -4.84 18.36
C ALA A 604 -34.41 -4.40 19.61
N SER A 605 -34.37 -5.18 20.68
CA SER A 605 -35.01 -4.90 21.97
C SER A 605 -34.09 -5.39 23.09
N PRO A 606 -33.06 -4.58 23.44
CA PRO A 606 -31.97 -5.01 24.31
C PRO A 606 -32.45 -5.46 25.69
N GLY A 607 -31.91 -6.59 26.17
CA GLY A 607 -32.01 -7.01 27.56
C GLY A 607 -31.02 -6.26 28.47
N ILE A 608 -30.75 -6.84 29.64
CA ILE A 608 -29.80 -6.24 30.59
C ILE A 608 -28.38 -6.41 30.06
N ILE A 609 -27.64 -5.31 29.93
CA ILE A 609 -26.22 -5.35 29.56
C ILE A 609 -25.38 -5.52 30.82
N ILE A 610 -24.62 -6.61 30.88
CA ILE A 610 -23.67 -6.92 31.94
C ILE A 610 -22.27 -6.79 31.36
N THR A 611 -21.52 -5.79 31.79
CA THR A 611 -20.12 -5.62 31.38
C THR A 611 -19.20 -6.57 32.14
N ALA A 612 -18.06 -6.90 31.54
CA ALA A 612 -16.99 -7.58 32.24
C ALA A 612 -16.25 -6.61 33.18
N ILE A 613 -15.67 -7.18 34.24
CA ILE A 613 -14.81 -6.50 35.21
C ILE A 613 -13.39 -7.07 35.24
N ALA A 614 -13.18 -8.23 34.59
CA ALA A 614 -11.86 -8.81 34.42
C ALA A 614 -11.79 -9.67 33.16
N ALA A 615 -10.60 -9.71 32.56
CA ALA A 615 -10.22 -10.69 31.55
C ALA A 615 -8.85 -11.27 31.91
N THR A 616 -8.67 -12.57 31.73
CA THR A 616 -7.40 -13.25 32.02
C THR A 616 -7.14 -14.32 30.98
N ARG A 617 -5.95 -14.30 30.38
CA ARG A 617 -5.48 -15.36 29.50
C ARG A 617 -5.38 -16.66 30.29
N LEU A 618 -6.06 -17.71 29.85
CA LEU A 618 -5.92 -19.07 30.41
C LEU A 618 -4.80 -19.83 29.71
N ASP A 619 -4.81 -19.80 28.38
CA ASP A 619 -3.81 -20.40 27.51
C ASP A 619 -3.73 -19.62 26.18
N ALA A 620 -3.02 -20.17 25.19
CA ALA A 620 -2.80 -19.54 23.91
C ALA A 620 -4.09 -19.29 23.09
N THR A 621 -5.18 -19.98 23.39
CA THR A 621 -6.45 -19.89 22.65
C THR A 621 -7.65 -19.56 23.54
N HIS A 622 -7.45 -19.39 24.85
CA HIS A 622 -8.56 -19.17 25.78
C HIS A 622 -8.38 -17.96 26.69
N ILE A 623 -9.49 -17.23 26.89
CA ILE A 623 -9.59 -16.10 27.81
C ILE A 623 -10.75 -16.33 28.76
N ALA A 624 -10.48 -16.25 30.06
CA ALA A 624 -11.51 -16.20 31.10
C ALA A 624 -11.99 -14.75 31.25
N ILE A 625 -13.31 -14.56 31.24
CA ILE A 625 -13.98 -13.29 31.47
C ILE A 625 -14.80 -13.39 32.76
N THR A 626 -14.70 -12.37 33.62
CA THR A 626 -15.54 -12.23 34.82
C THR A 626 -16.53 -11.08 34.61
N LEU A 627 -17.81 -11.36 34.80
CA LEU A 627 -18.90 -10.39 34.65
C LEU A 627 -19.17 -9.61 35.93
N ALA A 628 -19.65 -8.36 35.80
CA ALA A 628 -19.99 -7.50 36.93
C ALA A 628 -21.15 -8.05 37.79
N SER A 629 -22.03 -8.84 37.18
CA SER A 629 -23.18 -9.48 37.84
C SER A 629 -23.48 -10.83 37.22
N ALA A 630 -24.26 -11.64 37.94
CA ALA A 630 -24.66 -12.97 37.48
C ALA A 630 -25.71 -12.90 36.37
N ILE A 631 -25.49 -13.68 35.32
CA ILE A 631 -26.47 -13.98 34.27
C ILE A 631 -27.68 -14.68 34.89
N SER A 632 -28.88 -14.23 34.53
CA SER A 632 -30.16 -14.73 34.99
C SER A 632 -30.90 -15.61 33.97
N ASN A 633 -30.64 -15.46 32.67
CA ASN A 633 -31.27 -16.26 31.61
C ASN A 633 -30.46 -17.51 31.23
N PRO A 634 -31.08 -18.51 30.59
CA PRO A 634 -30.37 -19.63 29.96
C PRO A 634 -29.42 -19.16 28.86
N SER A 635 -28.30 -19.87 28.67
CA SER A 635 -27.22 -19.47 27.75
C SER A 635 -27.68 -19.20 26.30
N ALA A 636 -28.69 -19.94 25.83
CA ALA A 636 -29.31 -19.73 24.51
C ALA A 636 -29.95 -18.34 24.32
N ASN A 637 -30.26 -17.64 25.41
CA ASN A 637 -30.87 -16.30 25.41
C ASN A 637 -29.88 -15.21 25.83
N VAL A 638 -28.59 -15.52 25.90
CA VAL A 638 -27.55 -14.58 26.32
C VAL A 638 -26.61 -14.35 25.14
N LEU A 639 -26.38 -13.09 24.82
CA LEU A 639 -25.64 -12.64 23.64
C LEU A 639 -24.35 -11.96 24.08
N PHE A 640 -23.21 -12.51 23.70
CA PHE A 640 -21.89 -11.95 23.99
C PHE A 640 -21.45 -10.98 22.91
N PHE A 641 -20.82 -9.87 23.31
CA PHE A 641 -20.32 -8.81 22.45
C PHE A 641 -18.87 -8.41 22.80
N TYR A 642 -18.14 -7.99 21.77
CA TYR A 642 -16.84 -7.32 21.91
C TYR A 642 -16.61 -6.34 20.75
N PRO A 643 -16.63 -5.02 20.96
CA PRO A 643 -17.32 -4.34 22.04
C PRO A 643 -18.83 -4.27 21.81
N TYR A 644 -19.58 -4.05 22.88
CA TYR A 644 -21.00 -3.70 22.78
C TYR A 644 -21.20 -2.22 22.45
N GLY A 645 -22.00 -1.97 21.40
CA GLY A 645 -22.54 -0.64 21.08
C GLY A 645 -21.51 0.44 20.75
N SER A 646 -21.81 1.68 21.13
CA SER A 646 -21.02 2.90 20.87
C SER A 646 -19.89 3.11 21.90
N THR A 647 -19.42 2.04 22.55
CA THR A 647 -18.35 2.11 23.56
C THR A 647 -16.96 2.06 22.92
N GLN A 648 -16.12 3.04 23.26
CA GLN A 648 -14.69 3.00 22.97
C GLN A 648 -13.94 2.21 24.04
N ILE A 649 -13.03 1.35 23.62
CA ILE A 649 -12.15 0.58 24.51
C ILE A 649 -10.93 1.42 24.89
N GLY A 650 -10.46 2.30 23.98
CA GLY A 650 -9.23 3.07 24.12
C GLY A 650 -8.04 2.37 23.46
N ARG A 651 -7.06 3.14 22.98
CA ARG A 651 -5.87 2.62 22.29
C ARG A 651 -5.11 1.61 23.16
N GLY A 652 -4.76 0.47 22.57
CA GLY A 652 -3.92 -0.55 23.20
C GLY A 652 -4.63 -1.33 24.31
N ASN A 653 -5.94 -1.15 24.44
CA ASN A 653 -6.75 -1.82 25.45
C ASN A 653 -7.49 -3.04 24.90
N ALA A 654 -7.43 -3.29 23.59
CA ALA A 654 -7.90 -4.54 23.05
C ALA A 654 -6.97 -5.71 23.43
N VAL A 655 -7.55 -6.88 23.65
CA VAL A 655 -6.82 -8.15 23.52
C VAL A 655 -6.19 -8.21 22.12
N THR A 656 -4.98 -8.71 22.01
CA THR A 656 -4.29 -8.91 20.72
C THR A 656 -3.78 -10.34 20.61
N ASP A 657 -3.41 -10.75 19.39
CA ASP A 657 -2.46 -11.87 19.24
C ASP A 657 -1.02 -11.41 19.53
N ASN A 658 -0.03 -12.26 19.29
CA ASN A 658 1.40 -11.96 19.37
C ASN A 658 2.06 -11.85 17.98
N ALA A 659 1.32 -11.41 16.95
CA ALA A 659 1.82 -11.39 15.57
C ALA A 659 3.15 -10.67 15.40
N SER A 660 3.44 -9.62 16.19
CA SER A 660 4.72 -8.91 16.14
C SER A 660 5.93 -9.73 16.59
N MET A 661 5.70 -10.83 17.31
CA MET A 661 6.72 -11.75 17.82
C MET A 661 6.92 -12.99 16.94
N ILE A 662 6.03 -13.21 15.98
CA ILE A 662 6.12 -14.34 15.06
C ILE A 662 7.18 -14.04 14.01
N LEU A 663 8.08 -15.00 13.77
CA LEU A 663 9.03 -14.89 12.68
C LEU A 663 8.27 -14.88 11.34
N PRO A 664 8.36 -13.81 10.54
CA PRO A 664 7.68 -13.75 9.26
C PRO A 664 8.22 -14.82 8.29
N PRO A 665 7.42 -15.27 7.32
CA PRO A 665 7.91 -16.18 6.28
C PRO A 665 9.12 -15.57 5.55
N SER A 666 10.00 -16.42 5.03
CA SER A 666 11.20 -15.97 4.31
C SER A 666 10.81 -15.04 3.16
N ASN A 667 11.42 -13.85 3.13
CA ASN A 667 11.04 -12.76 2.24
C ASN A 667 9.55 -12.42 2.37
N TRP A 668 8.98 -12.30 3.56
CA TRP A 668 7.64 -11.70 3.74
C TRP A 668 7.60 -10.94 5.08
N ASP A 669 8.61 -10.10 5.30
CA ASP A 669 8.75 -9.28 6.51
C ASP A 669 8.41 -7.82 6.21
N ILE A 670 7.15 -7.45 6.41
CA ILE A 670 6.68 -6.07 6.18
C ILE A 670 7.27 -5.07 7.19
N GLY A 671 7.62 -5.53 8.40
CA GLY A 671 8.22 -4.70 9.45
C GLY A 671 9.66 -4.31 9.13
N HIS A 672 10.40 -5.24 8.58
CA HIS A 672 11.70 -4.97 7.99
C HIS A 672 11.58 -4.12 6.71
N ASP A 673 10.59 -4.41 5.86
CA ASP A 673 10.40 -3.78 4.54
C ASP A 673 9.91 -2.33 4.59
N LEU A 674 8.98 -2.02 5.49
CA LEU A 674 8.32 -0.71 5.58
C LEU A 674 8.58 0.00 6.92
N GLY A 675 9.34 -0.62 7.83
CA GLY A 675 9.73 -0.09 9.13
C GLY A 675 8.99 -0.75 10.31
N SER A 676 9.62 -0.72 11.48
CA SER A 676 9.16 -1.44 12.69
C SER A 676 7.74 -1.10 13.14
N ALA A 677 7.21 0.05 12.71
CA ALA A 677 5.84 0.46 13.00
C ALA A 677 4.77 -0.41 12.28
N TRP A 678 5.19 -1.33 11.40
CA TRP A 678 4.39 -2.36 10.75
C TRP A 678 4.45 -3.73 11.47
N SER A 679 5.44 -3.94 12.34
CA SER A 679 5.50 -5.08 13.25
C SER A 679 4.58 -4.83 14.44
N MET A 680 3.30 -5.20 14.31
CA MET A 680 2.32 -4.96 15.36
C MET A 680 1.49 -6.20 15.66
N ASP A 681 1.06 -6.30 16.90
CA ASP A 681 0.08 -7.29 17.33
C ASP A 681 -1.29 -6.92 16.79
N MET A 682 -2.03 -7.92 16.33
CA MET A 682 -3.31 -7.70 15.68
C MET A 682 -4.42 -7.74 16.73
N PRO A 683 -5.29 -6.71 16.78
CA PRO A 683 -6.34 -6.64 17.79
C PRO A 683 -7.40 -7.72 17.55
N LEU A 684 -7.92 -8.28 18.65
CA LEU A 684 -9.06 -9.18 18.63
C LEU A 684 -10.22 -8.48 17.92
N GLN A 685 -10.72 -9.14 16.87
CA GLN A 685 -11.74 -8.56 16.01
C GLN A 685 -13.02 -8.28 16.79
N ALA A 686 -13.72 -7.21 16.41
CA ALA A 686 -15.00 -6.97 17.00
C ALA A 686 -16.04 -8.01 16.52
N THR A 687 -16.96 -8.37 17.39
CA THR A 687 -18.08 -9.27 17.06
C THR A 687 -19.07 -8.52 16.17
N SER A 688 -19.09 -8.84 14.87
CA SER A 688 -20.09 -8.28 13.96
C SER A 688 -21.50 -8.70 14.35
N TYR A 689 -21.68 -9.98 14.68
CA TYR A 689 -22.87 -10.55 15.29
C TYR A 689 -22.56 -10.96 16.73
N PRO A 690 -23.49 -10.80 17.68
CA PRO A 690 -23.30 -11.36 19.00
C PRO A 690 -23.17 -12.89 18.96
N ILE A 691 -22.36 -13.43 19.87
CA ILE A 691 -22.16 -14.87 20.02
C ILE A 691 -23.11 -15.37 21.11
N VAL A 692 -23.97 -16.34 20.77
CA VAL A 692 -24.82 -17.01 21.75
C VAL A 692 -23.96 -17.84 22.70
N LEU A 693 -24.20 -17.73 24.01
CA LEU A 693 -23.45 -18.51 25.00
C LEU A 693 -23.77 -20.00 24.88
N SER A 694 -22.77 -20.84 25.18
CA SER A 694 -22.90 -22.29 25.25
C SER A 694 -22.64 -22.81 26.66
N ASP A 695 -23.32 -23.89 27.03
CA ASP A 695 -23.05 -24.66 28.25
C ASP A 695 -22.07 -25.83 28.01
N THR A 696 -21.49 -25.90 26.81
CA THR A 696 -20.50 -26.91 26.43
C THR A 696 -19.15 -26.24 26.14
N LEU A 697 -18.08 -26.75 26.74
CA LEU A 697 -16.71 -26.36 26.41
C LEU A 697 -16.28 -27.04 25.11
N LEU A 698 -15.68 -26.29 24.17
CA LEU A 698 -15.15 -26.79 22.90
C LEU A 698 -13.65 -27.01 22.96
#